data_AF-A0A7J4GSD7-F1
#
_entry.id   AF-A0A7J4GSD7-F1
#
_cell.length_a   1.000
_cell.length_b   1.000
_cell.length_c   1.000
_cell.angle_alpha   90.00
_cell.angle_beta   90.00
_cell.angle_gamma   90.00
#
_symmetry.space_group_name_H-M   'P 1'
#
loop_
_entity.id
_entity.type
_entity.pdbx_description
1 polymer ?
#
loop_
_entity_poly.entity_id
_entity_poly.type
_entity_poly.pdbx_seq_one_letter_code
_entity_poly.pdbx_strand_id
1 'polypeptide(L)'
;MKEDILSGNSRRFWIPVIVILALCIPNLLSTGTYILMDSPTPLEGLEAAPHAGEPLAEKFMFIVLDGVRRDILLNEEYMPNLNDKKDGGATLLLETGPLTMTGACVREMATGVQSRPSEGLANFHPEHPGTEDGWTIASTYDGDGDDDPDRRLGIVGDYVWGDLYEDNPAISFSQHFHGHSDYYQGDDEAFATLTDWLTGNSPLDRDLDSIIMHLSGTDHVAHRYKVIGSPEYLDKMNSIDDDLGKILDLLGPEWTVAVTSDHGATNDGRHGSPDSEIREIAAVIYGPNIKVGAVVEGMSQRDLATLPSLLFAQPLSHSINGRMPLEMLDISQAQKDELELWNWHAAYERNEWLQENDWPAVEGLDREVISWELIPEDEMGIKSDNMVVALISFLAGGVFVYWWLRKENSVSDSIKQTSLIISAIGAGALLMASYYIEGYPSGLITIVGIYFFMAFIGTSVWMYRSSKDGKNWHQTLWLFSCIFFIAYLSTRFSMLGFFAFVLCLYTLYKNKKYEKMEKIALVSLAVALIFPVFLTHYRLMGFNLPRNMLSGMYPDTLVLAIAGCAMIGLVSFLAISIRSNAFQKKNSFYASAYAILPLLMYFQSNYIDWFVMISLVGIASVGIRNFLQDGEDKLRLLEFSALAWLTISWGAWPASFAILILCCSERLLSQHAASLLKPVEYRLAEYSRMLMLALLPIAVWFTIWSALGQISGITNPRELDLGELFLRGGYIGDRLSPSNGWVAFMGSGPLFLIPLLVWRIFQRHDWPLHLTLGVWALRITAIWMTLSFAANQPRTIFKGTWDTMFSFSLLLTMIPFIYFLYRDSQNVESVND
;
A
#
# COMPACT_ATOMS: atom_id res chain seq x y z
N MET A 1 28.08 -2.80 -31.32
CA MET A 1 27.17 -2.62 -30.16
C MET A 1 25.95 -1.76 -30.48
N LYS A 2 26.04 -0.69 -31.30
CA LYS A 2 24.83 -0.01 -31.83
C LYS A 2 23.95 -0.89 -32.75
N GLU A 3 24.52 -1.97 -33.30
CA GLU A 3 23.79 -3.03 -34.02
C GLU A 3 23.01 -4.00 -33.11
N ASP A 4 23.18 -3.98 -31.78
CA ASP A 4 22.65 -5.05 -30.91
C ASP A 4 21.13 -5.04 -30.75
N ILE A 5 20.46 -3.90 -30.92
CA ILE A 5 18.98 -3.85 -30.83
C ILE A 5 18.34 -4.62 -32.01
N LEU A 6 19.02 -4.67 -33.16
CA LEU A 6 18.60 -5.37 -34.38
C LEU A 6 19.39 -6.67 -34.65
N SER A 7 20.34 -7.03 -33.78
CA SER A 7 21.12 -8.26 -33.91
C SER A 7 20.25 -9.51 -33.71
N GLY A 8 20.68 -10.65 -34.26
CA GLY A 8 19.98 -11.92 -34.10
C GLY A 8 19.75 -12.32 -32.64
N ASN A 9 20.57 -11.85 -31.70
CA ASN A 9 20.45 -12.13 -30.28
C ASN A 9 19.32 -11.33 -29.60
N SER A 10 19.11 -10.06 -29.98
CA SER A 10 17.98 -9.26 -29.49
C SER A 10 16.64 -9.82 -29.96
N ARG A 11 16.55 -10.24 -31.24
CA ARG A 11 15.35 -10.92 -31.77
C ARG A 11 15.06 -12.22 -31.02
N ARG A 12 16.09 -12.98 -30.64
CA ARG A 12 15.93 -14.22 -29.87
C ARG A 12 15.38 -14.00 -28.46
N PHE A 13 15.62 -12.84 -27.87
CA PHE A 13 15.08 -12.47 -26.56
C PHE A 13 13.67 -11.88 -26.67
N TRP A 14 13.46 -10.92 -27.58
CA TRP A 14 12.21 -10.15 -27.64
C TRP A 14 11.03 -10.90 -28.24
N ILE A 15 11.23 -11.80 -29.21
CA ILE A 15 10.12 -12.56 -29.79
C ILE A 15 9.40 -13.38 -28.70
N PRO A 16 10.10 -14.16 -27.85
CA PRO A 16 9.46 -14.83 -26.72
C PRO A 16 8.76 -13.88 -25.75
N VAL A 17 9.41 -12.78 -25.38
CA VAL A 17 8.85 -11.79 -24.45
C VAL A 17 7.53 -11.23 -24.98
N ILE A 18 7.50 -10.79 -26.23
CA ILE A 18 6.30 -10.20 -26.86
C ILE A 18 5.17 -11.21 -26.98
N VAL A 19 5.47 -12.46 -27.36
CA VAL A 19 4.43 -13.50 -27.46
C VAL A 19 3.85 -13.82 -26.09
N ILE A 20 4.69 -13.96 -25.06
CA ILE A 20 4.22 -14.19 -23.69
C ILE A 20 3.38 -13.00 -23.20
N LEU A 21 3.80 -11.76 -23.45
CA LEU A 21 3.03 -10.57 -23.12
C LEU A 21 1.65 -10.59 -23.78
N ALA A 22 1.59 -10.88 -25.09
CA ALA A 22 0.34 -10.95 -25.84
C ALA A 22 -0.61 -12.01 -25.29
N LEU A 23 -0.08 -13.18 -24.88
CA LEU A 23 -0.88 -14.25 -24.29
C LEU A 23 -1.48 -13.88 -22.93
N CYS A 24 -0.95 -12.85 -22.25
CA CYS A 24 -1.37 -12.48 -20.91
C CYS A 24 -2.24 -11.23 -20.85
N ILE A 25 -2.36 -10.48 -21.95
CA ILE A 25 -3.32 -9.38 -22.08
C ILE A 25 -4.73 -9.80 -21.67
N PRO A 26 -5.28 -10.98 -22.06
CA PRO A 26 -6.60 -11.41 -21.60
C PRO A 26 -6.73 -11.50 -20.07
N ASN A 27 -5.70 -11.96 -19.36
CA ASN A 27 -5.71 -12.03 -17.89
C ASN A 27 -5.68 -10.65 -17.26
N LEU A 28 -4.87 -9.74 -17.81
CA LEU A 28 -4.84 -8.35 -17.36
C LEU A 28 -6.21 -7.69 -17.52
N LEU A 29 -6.88 -7.91 -18.66
CA LEU A 29 -8.20 -7.34 -18.93
C LEU A 29 -9.32 -8.00 -18.11
N SER A 30 -9.22 -9.29 -17.80
CA SER A 30 -10.24 -10.03 -17.04
C SER A 30 -10.03 -9.88 -15.54
N THR A 31 -8.91 -10.38 -15.01
CA THR A 31 -8.58 -10.37 -13.58
C THR A 31 -8.21 -8.97 -13.10
N GLY A 32 -7.48 -8.19 -13.91
CA GLY A 32 -7.02 -6.86 -13.51
C GLY A 32 -8.14 -5.83 -13.40
N THR A 33 -9.11 -5.85 -14.32
CA THR A 33 -10.29 -4.98 -14.19
C THR A 33 -11.13 -5.39 -12.99
N TYR A 34 -11.40 -6.69 -12.84
CA TYR A 34 -12.19 -7.23 -11.73
C TYR A 34 -11.68 -6.79 -10.35
N ILE A 35 -10.37 -6.85 -10.12
CA ILE A 35 -9.76 -6.48 -8.83
C ILE A 35 -9.78 -4.96 -8.58
N LEU A 36 -9.81 -4.15 -9.65
CA LEU A 36 -9.84 -2.69 -9.58
C LEU A 36 -11.27 -2.12 -9.66
N MET A 37 -12.30 -2.97 -9.65
CA MET A 37 -13.68 -2.53 -9.54
C MET A 37 -14.07 -2.35 -8.08
N ASP A 38 -14.96 -1.40 -7.85
CA ASP A 38 -15.60 -1.18 -6.56
C ASP A 38 -16.43 -2.39 -6.13
N SER A 39 -16.81 -2.39 -4.86
CA SER A 39 -17.52 -3.51 -4.26
C SER A 39 -18.92 -3.68 -4.87
N PRO A 40 -19.26 -4.89 -5.35
CA PRO A 40 -20.57 -5.14 -5.91
C PRO A 40 -21.60 -5.18 -4.80
N THR A 41 -22.66 -4.39 -4.97
CA THR A 41 -23.71 -4.26 -3.96
C THR A 41 -25.04 -3.86 -4.62
N PRO A 42 -26.19 -4.38 -4.13
CA PRO A 42 -27.50 -3.94 -4.60
C PRO A 42 -27.76 -2.49 -4.20
N LEU A 43 -28.23 -1.68 -5.16
CA LEU A 43 -28.54 -0.26 -4.93
C LEU A 43 -29.89 -0.05 -4.22
N GLU A 44 -30.82 -0.99 -4.38
CA GLU A 44 -32.18 -0.93 -3.85
C GLU A 44 -32.54 -2.27 -3.16
N GLY A 45 -33.55 -2.23 -2.28
CA GLY A 45 -34.09 -3.40 -1.61
C GLY A 45 -34.00 -3.28 -0.09
N LEU A 46 -35.14 -3.47 0.59
CA LEU A 46 -35.28 -3.36 2.04
C LEU A 46 -36.11 -4.53 2.58
N GLU A 47 -35.64 -5.12 3.68
CA GLU A 47 -36.39 -6.04 4.51
C GLU A 47 -37.11 -5.27 5.63
N ALA A 48 -38.43 -5.40 5.69
CA ALA A 48 -39.24 -4.72 6.70
C ALA A 48 -38.89 -5.21 8.12
N ALA A 49 -38.84 -4.28 9.08
CA ALA A 49 -38.54 -4.62 10.47
C ALA A 49 -39.67 -5.45 11.12
N PRO A 50 -39.34 -6.51 11.89
CA PRO A 50 -40.33 -7.38 12.53
C PRO A 50 -41.19 -6.68 13.58
N HIS A 51 -40.63 -5.67 14.26
CA HIS A 51 -41.27 -4.89 15.32
C HIS A 51 -41.32 -3.39 14.97
N ALA A 52 -41.76 -3.06 13.75
CA ALA A 52 -41.84 -1.68 13.31
C ALA A 52 -42.66 -0.81 14.31
N GLY A 53 -42.06 0.30 14.75
CA GLY A 53 -42.64 1.21 15.75
C GLY A 53 -42.36 0.83 17.22
N GLU A 54 -41.62 -0.24 17.48
CA GLU A 54 -41.16 -0.63 18.82
C GLU A 54 -39.62 -0.58 18.89
N PRO A 55 -39.01 0.64 18.91
CA PRO A 55 -37.56 0.78 18.91
C PRO A 55 -36.93 0.24 20.21
N LEU A 56 -35.73 -0.32 20.10
CA LEU A 56 -34.90 -0.70 21.25
C LEU A 56 -34.26 0.52 21.91
N ALA A 57 -34.07 1.61 21.17
CA ALA A 57 -33.59 2.89 21.69
C ALA A 57 -34.29 4.05 20.99
N GLU A 58 -34.63 5.10 21.73
CA GLU A 58 -35.24 6.30 21.13
C GLU A 58 -34.19 7.19 20.50
N LYS A 59 -32.96 7.21 21.02
CA LYS A 59 -31.84 7.99 20.48
C LYS A 59 -30.55 7.19 20.41
N PHE A 60 -29.66 7.55 19.48
CA PHE A 60 -28.41 6.85 19.25
C PHE A 60 -27.22 7.80 19.05
N MET A 61 -26.17 7.62 19.85
CA MET A 61 -24.90 8.33 19.73
C MET A 61 -23.82 7.35 19.27
N PHE A 62 -23.18 7.61 18.13
CA PHE A 62 -22.12 6.77 17.57
C PHE A 62 -20.82 7.57 17.46
N ILE A 63 -19.84 7.22 18.30
CA ILE A 63 -18.59 7.95 18.45
C ILE A 63 -17.46 7.08 17.90
N VAL A 64 -16.73 7.62 16.94
CA VAL A 64 -15.57 6.99 16.31
C VAL A 64 -14.32 7.75 16.75
N LEU A 65 -13.38 7.05 17.38
CA LEU A 65 -12.04 7.54 17.68
C LEU A 65 -11.07 6.99 16.62
N ASP A 66 -10.53 7.85 15.77
CA ASP A 66 -9.69 7.44 14.64
C ASP A 66 -8.39 6.77 15.14
N GLY A 67 -8.03 5.61 14.60
CA GLY A 67 -6.71 5.00 14.84
C GLY A 67 -6.49 4.37 16.23
N VAL A 68 -7.55 4.07 17.00
CA VAL A 68 -7.46 3.53 18.36
C VAL A 68 -7.56 1.99 18.38
N ARG A 69 -6.45 1.34 18.73
CA ARG A 69 -6.40 -0.13 18.91
C ARG A 69 -7.32 -0.61 20.03
N ARG A 70 -7.81 -1.85 19.90
CA ARG A 70 -8.59 -2.54 20.95
C ARG A 70 -7.95 -2.51 22.34
N ASP A 71 -6.66 -2.80 22.45
CA ASP A 71 -5.94 -2.84 23.72
C ASP A 71 -5.71 -1.46 24.36
N ILE A 72 -5.91 -0.38 23.60
CA ILE A 72 -5.87 1.00 24.10
C ILE A 72 -7.26 1.47 24.50
N LEU A 73 -8.28 1.24 23.64
CA LEU A 73 -9.67 1.62 23.92
C LEU A 73 -10.17 1.00 25.24
N LEU A 74 -9.80 -0.26 25.48
CA LEU A 74 -10.22 -1.02 26.66
C LEU A 74 -9.24 -0.92 27.85
N ASN A 75 -8.38 0.09 27.87
CA ASN A 75 -7.38 0.27 28.92
C ASN A 75 -7.70 1.49 29.80
N GLU A 76 -7.92 1.23 31.09
CA GLU A 76 -8.21 2.23 32.12
C GLU A 76 -7.12 3.31 32.29
N GLU A 77 -5.86 3.05 31.88
CA GLU A 77 -4.80 4.06 31.90
C GLU A 77 -4.99 5.13 30.81
N TYR A 78 -5.56 4.73 29.66
CA TYR A 78 -5.75 5.61 28.51
C TYR A 78 -7.16 6.22 28.48
N MET A 79 -8.17 5.45 28.89
CA MET A 79 -9.58 5.80 28.77
C MET A 79 -10.37 5.46 30.07
N PRO A 80 -10.03 6.04 31.23
CA PRO A 80 -10.67 5.68 32.50
C PRO A 80 -12.19 5.89 32.54
N ASN A 81 -12.71 6.99 32.02
CA ASN A 81 -14.14 7.33 32.01
C ASN A 81 -14.93 6.38 31.09
N LEU A 82 -14.43 6.07 29.89
CA LEU A 82 -15.07 5.08 29.02
C LEU A 82 -15.09 3.69 29.66
N ASN A 83 -13.99 3.29 30.30
CA ASN A 83 -13.89 1.97 30.93
C ASN A 83 -14.75 1.84 32.20
N ASP A 84 -15.07 2.93 32.89
CA ASP A 84 -16.09 2.94 33.95
C ASP A 84 -17.50 2.63 33.39
N LYS A 85 -17.84 3.21 32.22
CA LYS A 85 -19.13 2.95 31.56
C LYS A 85 -19.20 1.55 30.94
N LYS A 86 -18.08 0.99 30.50
CA LYS A 86 -17.98 -0.36 29.93
C LYS A 86 -18.61 -1.42 30.83
N ASP A 87 -18.43 -1.31 32.14
CA ASP A 87 -18.98 -2.28 33.11
C ASP A 87 -20.51 -2.21 33.21
N GLY A 88 -21.12 -1.08 32.82
CA GLY A 88 -22.56 -0.87 32.72
C GLY A 88 -23.17 -1.26 31.37
N GLY A 89 -22.37 -1.72 30.41
CA GLY A 89 -22.79 -1.98 29.03
C GLY A 89 -22.27 -3.29 28.46
N ALA A 90 -22.26 -3.38 27.13
CA ALA A 90 -21.70 -4.47 26.35
C ALA A 90 -20.40 -4.03 25.65
N THR A 91 -19.50 -4.98 25.42
CA THR A 91 -18.28 -4.80 24.63
C THR A 91 -18.32 -5.70 23.41
N LEU A 92 -18.20 -5.14 22.22
CA LEU A 92 -18.02 -5.88 20.98
C LEU A 92 -16.53 -5.96 20.65
N LEU A 93 -16.01 -7.18 20.45
CA LEU A 93 -14.66 -7.40 19.95
C LEU A 93 -14.75 -7.60 18.44
N LEU A 94 -14.19 -6.64 17.69
CA LEU A 94 -14.43 -6.45 16.27
C LEU A 94 -13.12 -6.60 15.48
N GLU A 95 -13.21 -7.13 14.27
CA GLU A 95 -12.13 -7.10 13.28
C GLU A 95 -12.51 -6.22 12.09
N THR A 96 -11.65 -5.26 11.72
CA THR A 96 -11.86 -4.43 10.53
C THR A 96 -11.64 -5.20 9.23
N GLY A 97 -12.04 -4.61 8.11
CA GLY A 97 -11.62 -5.07 6.80
C GLY A 97 -10.09 -5.10 6.63
N PRO A 98 -9.59 -5.76 5.56
CA PRO A 98 -8.16 -5.85 5.25
C PRO A 98 -7.51 -4.50 4.89
N LEU A 99 -8.35 -3.51 4.57
CA LEU A 99 -8.03 -2.14 4.17
C LEU A 99 -8.18 -1.21 5.37
N THR A 100 -7.18 -1.19 6.26
CA THR A 100 -7.20 -0.37 7.49
C THR A 100 -6.86 1.10 7.22
N MET A 101 -7.52 1.73 6.26
CA MET A 101 -7.42 3.17 6.01
C MET A 101 -8.74 3.84 6.38
N THR A 102 -8.69 5.00 7.03
CA THR A 102 -9.85 5.73 7.58
C THR A 102 -11.06 5.75 6.64
N GLY A 103 -10.91 6.21 5.40
CA GLY A 103 -12.01 6.31 4.44
C GLY A 103 -12.62 4.95 4.08
N ALA A 104 -11.79 3.90 3.94
CA ALA A 104 -12.28 2.55 3.67
C ALA A 104 -12.99 1.94 4.89
N CYS A 105 -12.44 2.11 6.09
CA CYS A 105 -13.02 1.62 7.34
C CYS A 105 -14.33 2.32 7.69
N VAL A 106 -14.38 3.66 7.57
CA VAL A 106 -15.60 4.44 7.79
C VAL A 106 -16.68 4.01 6.81
N ARG A 107 -16.35 3.83 5.52
CA ARG A 107 -17.29 3.31 4.54
C ARG A 107 -17.84 1.93 4.91
N GLU A 108 -16.99 1.00 5.38
CA GLU A 108 -17.43 -0.32 5.84
C GLU A 108 -18.35 -0.22 7.06
N MET A 109 -18.04 0.63 8.05
CA MET A 109 -18.87 0.86 9.25
C MET A 109 -20.21 1.52 8.92
N ALA A 110 -20.21 2.42 7.93
CA ALA A 110 -21.38 3.18 7.54
C ALA A 110 -22.36 2.32 6.72
N THR A 111 -21.84 1.62 5.72
CA THR A 111 -22.66 0.98 4.67
C THR A 111 -22.83 -0.53 4.87
N GLY A 112 -21.98 -1.13 5.69
CA GLY A 112 -21.93 -2.59 5.83
C GLY A 112 -21.30 -3.29 4.63
N VAL A 113 -20.78 -2.56 3.64
CA VAL A 113 -20.19 -3.09 2.41
C VAL A 113 -18.66 -3.14 2.54
N GLN A 114 -18.07 -4.34 2.45
CA GLN A 114 -16.61 -4.52 2.51
C GLN A 114 -15.89 -3.74 1.41
N SER A 115 -14.77 -3.11 1.72
CA SER A 115 -14.02 -2.30 0.75
C SER A 115 -13.04 -3.11 -0.11
N ARG A 116 -12.87 -2.69 -1.37
CA ARG A 116 -11.96 -3.23 -2.38
C ARG A 116 -10.76 -2.32 -2.63
N PRO A 117 -9.68 -2.81 -3.30
CA PRO A 117 -8.46 -2.04 -3.50
C PRO A 117 -8.65 -0.68 -4.19
N SER A 118 -9.64 -0.54 -5.08
CA SER A 118 -9.98 0.72 -5.74
C SER A 118 -10.47 1.77 -4.73
N GLU A 119 -11.32 1.38 -3.79
CA GLU A 119 -11.89 2.27 -2.77
C GLU A 119 -10.82 2.71 -1.77
N GLY A 120 -9.80 1.87 -1.52
CA GLY A 120 -8.60 2.28 -0.79
C GLY A 120 -7.78 3.40 -1.45
N LEU A 121 -7.87 3.58 -2.78
CA LEU A 121 -7.25 4.72 -3.48
C LEU A 121 -7.99 6.04 -3.21
N ALA A 122 -9.26 5.97 -2.82
CA ALA A 122 -10.11 7.11 -2.53
C ALA A 122 -10.09 7.50 -1.03
N ASN A 123 -9.10 7.06 -0.26
CA ASN A 123 -9.10 7.20 1.20
C ASN A 123 -9.34 8.63 1.73
N PHE A 124 -8.79 9.67 1.07
CA PHE A 124 -8.96 11.05 1.53
C PHE A 124 -10.27 11.69 1.06
N HIS A 125 -11.08 11.02 0.24
CA HIS A 125 -12.41 11.47 -0.20
C HIS A 125 -13.20 10.21 -0.60
N PRO A 126 -13.66 9.40 0.37
CA PRO A 126 -14.35 8.16 0.06
C PRO A 126 -15.72 8.45 -0.54
N GLU A 127 -16.09 7.65 -1.54
CA GLU A 127 -17.39 7.77 -2.22
C GLU A 127 -18.39 6.75 -1.63
N HIS A 128 -19.62 7.19 -1.45
CA HIS A 128 -20.72 6.30 -1.09
C HIS A 128 -21.02 5.37 -2.26
N PRO A 129 -21.32 4.08 -2.01
CA PRO A 129 -21.73 3.17 -3.09
C PRO A 129 -23.11 3.52 -3.68
N GLY A 130 -23.85 4.47 -3.08
CA GLY A 130 -25.17 4.89 -3.53
C GLY A 130 -26.29 3.92 -3.15
N THR A 131 -26.03 2.99 -2.24
CA THR A 131 -27.01 2.02 -1.72
C THR A 131 -27.82 2.60 -0.58
N GLU A 132 -29.00 2.06 -0.30
CA GLU A 132 -29.62 2.23 1.03
C GLU A 132 -28.72 1.64 2.13
N ASP A 133 -28.68 2.29 3.29
CA ASP A 133 -27.93 1.87 4.49
C ASP A 133 -28.67 2.34 5.76
N GLY A 134 -28.26 1.84 6.93
CA GLY A 134 -28.95 2.14 8.19
C GLY A 134 -29.00 3.63 8.56
N TRP A 135 -27.99 4.42 8.20
CA TRP A 135 -27.92 5.85 8.50
C TRP A 135 -28.74 6.68 7.53
N THR A 136 -28.69 6.34 6.23
CA THR A 136 -29.57 6.93 5.21
C THR A 136 -31.05 6.67 5.58
N ILE A 137 -31.39 5.44 5.95
CA ILE A 137 -32.73 5.07 6.42
C ILE A 137 -33.10 5.86 7.69
N ALA A 138 -32.20 5.97 8.67
CA ALA A 138 -32.46 6.73 9.90
C ALA A 138 -32.73 8.23 9.67
N SER A 139 -32.29 8.80 8.55
CA SER A 139 -32.50 10.22 8.20
C SER A 139 -33.69 10.49 7.29
N THR A 140 -34.21 9.47 6.60
CA THR A 140 -35.21 9.64 5.53
C THR A 140 -36.45 8.77 5.67
N TYR A 141 -36.42 7.73 6.50
CA TYR A 141 -37.55 6.83 6.70
C TYR A 141 -38.72 7.57 7.37
N ASP A 142 -39.87 7.48 6.73
CA ASP A 142 -41.16 8.00 7.18
C ASP A 142 -42.12 6.80 7.28
N GLY A 143 -42.23 6.24 8.49
CA GLY A 143 -43.02 5.05 8.76
C GLY A 143 -44.51 5.32 8.89
N ASP A 144 -44.91 6.55 9.21
CA ASP A 144 -46.31 6.94 9.42
C ASP A 144 -46.96 7.63 8.21
N GLY A 145 -46.14 8.04 7.24
CA GLY A 145 -46.53 8.59 5.94
C GLY A 145 -46.96 10.05 6.00
N ASP A 146 -46.40 10.84 6.91
CA ASP A 146 -46.74 12.26 7.10
C ASP A 146 -45.88 13.25 6.30
N ASP A 147 -45.01 12.75 5.41
CA ASP A 147 -44.03 13.49 4.60
C ASP A 147 -42.91 14.17 5.44
N ASP A 148 -42.74 13.76 6.71
CA ASP A 148 -41.64 14.15 7.59
C ASP A 148 -40.90 12.88 8.06
N PRO A 149 -39.55 12.80 7.97
CA PRO A 149 -38.87 11.61 8.46
C PRO A 149 -39.16 11.37 9.95
N ASP A 150 -39.20 10.11 10.38
CA ASP A 150 -39.46 9.77 11.79
C ASP A 150 -38.33 10.25 12.71
N ARG A 151 -37.12 10.39 12.16
CA ARG A 151 -35.88 10.63 12.90
C ARG A 151 -34.98 11.63 12.19
N ARG A 152 -34.05 12.24 12.93
CA ARG A 152 -33.01 13.13 12.39
C ARG A 152 -31.61 12.66 12.74
N LEU A 153 -30.70 12.85 11.79
CA LEU A 153 -29.28 12.52 11.89
C LEU A 153 -28.42 13.78 11.76
N GLY A 154 -27.50 13.95 12.72
CA GLY A 154 -26.43 14.92 12.65
C GLY A 154 -25.06 14.24 12.68
N ILE A 155 -24.11 14.80 11.95
CA ILE A 155 -22.72 14.34 11.89
C ILE A 155 -21.81 15.51 12.31
N VAL A 156 -20.89 15.25 13.23
CA VAL A 156 -19.94 16.24 13.73
C VAL A 156 -18.52 15.68 13.75
N GLY A 157 -17.55 16.48 13.35
CA GLY A 157 -16.13 16.12 13.41
C GLY A 157 -15.48 15.94 12.04
N ASP A 158 -14.77 14.83 11.84
CA ASP A 158 -13.97 14.58 10.65
C ASP A 158 -14.79 14.60 9.34
N TYR A 159 -14.16 15.10 8.27
CA TYR A 159 -14.80 15.30 6.96
C TYR A 159 -15.17 14.00 6.25
N VAL A 160 -14.52 12.88 6.57
CA VAL A 160 -14.73 11.59 5.90
C VAL A 160 -16.19 11.12 5.94
N TRP A 161 -16.90 11.34 7.04
CA TRP A 161 -18.35 11.03 7.12
C TRP A 161 -19.21 12.01 6.33
N GLY A 162 -18.80 13.28 6.28
CA GLY A 162 -19.48 14.31 5.50
C GLY A 162 -19.39 14.05 4.00
N ASP A 163 -18.20 13.71 3.51
CA ASP A 163 -17.97 13.32 2.11
C ASP A 163 -18.81 12.09 1.73
N LEU A 164 -18.91 11.11 2.64
CA LEU A 164 -19.69 9.90 2.41
C LEU A 164 -21.20 10.17 2.26
N TYR A 165 -21.73 11.22 2.88
CA TYR A 165 -23.15 11.55 2.82
C TYR A 165 -23.44 12.92 2.18
N GLU A 166 -22.51 13.44 1.37
CA GLU A 166 -22.60 14.80 0.81
C GLU A 166 -23.86 15.01 -0.05
N ASP A 167 -24.34 13.94 -0.68
CA ASP A 167 -25.52 13.92 -1.55
C ASP A 167 -26.85 13.77 -0.77
N ASN A 168 -26.82 13.59 0.56
CA ASN A 168 -28.00 13.46 1.39
C ASN A 168 -28.30 14.75 2.19
N PRO A 169 -29.17 15.65 1.69
CA PRO A 169 -29.47 16.92 2.36
C PRO A 169 -30.27 16.78 3.66
N ALA A 170 -30.80 15.58 3.98
CA ALA A 170 -31.50 15.34 5.23
C ALA A 170 -30.53 15.20 6.43
N ILE A 171 -29.25 14.97 6.15
CA ILE A 171 -28.20 14.81 7.15
C ILE A 171 -27.50 16.16 7.37
N SER A 172 -27.50 16.64 8.61
CA SER A 172 -26.75 17.85 8.97
C SER A 172 -25.30 17.52 9.28
N PHE A 173 -24.35 18.18 8.61
CA PHE A 173 -22.92 17.98 8.86
C PHE A 173 -22.22 19.24 9.37
N SER A 174 -21.48 19.12 10.48
CA SER A 174 -20.58 20.15 11.00
C SER A 174 -19.14 19.67 11.02
N GLN A 175 -18.35 20.13 10.05
CA GLN A 175 -16.95 19.75 9.91
C GLN A 175 -16.06 20.45 10.94
N HIS A 176 -15.28 19.65 11.67
CA HIS A 176 -14.21 20.13 12.55
C HIS A 176 -12.92 19.38 12.27
N PHE A 177 -12.24 19.82 11.22
CA PHE A 177 -10.96 19.27 10.78
C PHE A 177 -10.06 20.39 10.28
N HIS A 178 -8.94 20.62 10.95
CA HIS A 178 -7.97 21.68 10.61
C HIS A 178 -6.66 21.12 10.05
N GLY A 179 -6.72 19.91 9.48
CA GLY A 179 -5.62 19.25 8.83
C GLY A 179 -4.86 18.25 9.70
N HIS A 180 -4.03 17.44 9.07
CA HIS A 180 -3.38 16.29 9.73
C HIS A 180 -2.26 16.67 10.71
N SER A 181 -1.95 17.96 10.81
CA SER A 181 -1.06 18.52 11.84
C SER A 181 -1.82 19.11 13.03
N ASP A 182 -3.15 19.14 12.96
CA ASP A 182 -4.00 19.46 14.09
C ASP A 182 -4.16 18.22 14.96
N TYR A 183 -3.90 18.38 16.25
CA TYR A 183 -3.95 17.30 17.24
C TYR A 183 -5.06 17.51 18.27
N TYR A 184 -5.66 18.70 18.34
CA TYR A 184 -6.59 19.05 19.43
C TYR A 184 -7.73 19.95 18.97
N GLN A 185 -7.48 20.95 18.12
CA GLN A 185 -8.45 22.00 17.84
C GLN A 185 -9.75 21.45 17.22
N GLY A 186 -9.65 20.57 16.22
CA GLY A 186 -10.80 19.94 15.60
C GLY A 186 -11.64 19.14 16.59
N ASP A 187 -10.99 18.35 17.45
CA ASP A 187 -11.69 17.56 18.46
C ASP A 187 -12.36 18.45 19.52
N ASP A 188 -11.65 19.48 20.01
CA ASP A 188 -12.17 20.44 20.99
C ASP A 188 -13.42 21.18 20.45
N GLU A 189 -13.35 21.62 19.19
CA GLU A 189 -14.47 22.27 18.51
C GLU A 189 -15.63 21.30 18.24
N ALA A 190 -15.34 20.04 17.87
CA ALA A 190 -16.36 19.01 17.69
C ALA A 190 -17.14 18.75 19.00
N PHE A 191 -16.42 18.65 20.13
CA PHE A 191 -17.05 18.54 21.45
C PHE A 191 -17.88 19.77 21.82
N ALA A 192 -17.40 20.97 21.52
CA ALA A 192 -18.15 22.20 21.75
C ALA A 192 -19.46 22.24 20.93
N THR A 193 -19.38 21.93 19.64
CA THR A 193 -20.55 21.84 18.75
C THR A 193 -21.54 20.78 19.22
N LEU A 194 -21.04 19.60 19.60
CA LEU A 194 -21.88 18.53 20.13
C LEU A 194 -22.59 18.96 21.42
N THR A 195 -21.88 19.64 22.32
CA THR A 195 -22.46 20.19 23.55
C THR A 195 -23.57 21.20 23.24
N ASP A 196 -23.37 22.07 22.25
CA ASP A 196 -24.39 23.04 21.81
C ASP A 196 -25.63 22.33 21.25
N TRP A 197 -25.46 21.27 20.45
CA TRP A 197 -26.57 20.47 19.92
C TRP A 197 -27.37 19.79 21.03
N LEU A 198 -26.68 19.18 21.99
CA LEU A 198 -27.32 18.48 23.12
C LEU A 198 -28.00 19.43 24.11
N THR A 199 -27.64 20.71 24.13
CA THR A 199 -28.20 21.72 25.06
C THR A 199 -29.26 22.63 24.42
N GLY A 200 -29.74 22.27 23.21
CA GLY A 200 -30.91 22.88 22.58
C GLY A 200 -30.62 23.80 21.41
N ASN A 201 -29.38 23.85 20.90
CA ASN A 201 -29.02 24.55 19.66
C ASN A 201 -28.80 23.54 18.52
N SER A 202 -29.77 22.66 18.30
CA SER A 202 -29.75 21.71 17.18
C SER A 202 -29.57 22.43 15.83
N PRO A 203 -28.82 21.85 14.88
CA PRO A 203 -28.68 22.42 13.53
C PRO A 203 -29.99 22.33 12.73
N LEU A 204 -30.97 21.57 13.22
CA LEU A 204 -32.28 21.40 12.63
C LEU A 204 -33.36 22.05 13.52
N ASP A 205 -34.53 22.32 12.94
CA ASP A 205 -35.69 22.92 13.66
C ASP A 205 -36.28 21.99 14.75
N ARG A 206 -35.68 20.82 14.99
CA ARG A 206 -36.00 19.84 16.04
C ARG A 206 -34.71 19.21 16.59
N ASP A 207 -34.81 18.57 17.75
CA ASP A 207 -33.72 17.81 18.35
C ASP A 207 -33.28 16.65 17.43
N LEU A 208 -31.99 16.29 17.51
CA LEU A 208 -31.45 15.12 16.81
C LEU A 208 -31.78 13.83 17.58
N ASP A 209 -32.07 12.77 16.84
CA ASP A 209 -32.33 11.43 17.38
C ASP A 209 -31.12 10.51 17.21
N SER A 210 -30.32 10.76 16.16
CA SER A 210 -29.07 10.07 15.92
C SER A 210 -27.95 11.07 15.68
N ILE A 211 -26.79 10.81 16.28
CA ILE A 211 -25.61 11.64 16.12
C ILE A 211 -24.39 10.75 15.86
N ILE A 212 -23.62 11.08 14.84
CA ILE A 212 -22.29 10.51 14.58
C ILE A 212 -21.24 11.55 14.94
N MET A 213 -20.26 11.16 15.75
CA MET A 213 -19.10 11.96 16.07
C MET A 213 -17.84 11.22 15.63
N HIS A 214 -17.00 11.85 14.80
CA HIS A 214 -15.70 11.27 14.41
C HIS A 214 -14.56 12.20 14.80
N LEU A 215 -13.67 11.72 15.66
CA LEU A 215 -12.51 12.45 16.18
C LEU A 215 -11.22 11.93 15.57
N SER A 216 -10.47 12.79 14.87
CA SER A 216 -9.25 12.40 14.12
C SER A 216 -7.96 12.63 14.89
N GLY A 217 -7.98 13.40 15.98
CA GLY A 217 -6.75 13.77 16.69
C GLY A 217 -5.98 12.60 17.27
N THR A 218 -6.64 11.48 17.61
CA THR A 218 -5.97 10.26 18.12
C THR A 218 -5.05 9.64 17.07
N ASP A 219 -5.51 9.45 15.83
CA ASP A 219 -4.67 8.93 14.73
C ASP A 219 -3.54 9.92 14.38
N HIS A 220 -3.84 11.22 14.32
CA HIS A 220 -2.82 12.24 14.04
C HIS A 220 -1.69 12.23 15.07
N VAL A 221 -2.02 12.13 16.36
CA VAL A 221 -1.03 12.03 17.45
C VAL A 221 -0.29 10.70 17.37
N ALA A 222 -0.96 9.60 17.03
CA ALA A 222 -0.30 8.31 16.80
C ALA A 222 0.75 8.38 15.69
N HIS A 223 0.40 8.86 14.48
CA HIS A 223 1.36 9.03 13.36
C HIS A 223 2.53 9.94 13.72
N ARG A 224 2.30 10.86 14.65
CA ARG A 224 3.27 11.85 15.05
C ARG A 224 4.24 11.33 16.11
N TYR A 225 3.71 10.82 17.21
CA TYR A 225 4.44 10.54 18.44
C TYR A 225 4.52 9.05 18.78
N LYS A 226 3.88 8.18 17.97
CA LYS A 226 3.72 6.73 18.19
C LYS A 226 2.63 6.42 19.21
N VAL A 227 2.16 5.19 19.21
CA VAL A 227 1.15 4.71 20.15
C VAL A 227 1.80 4.29 21.47
N ILE A 228 2.75 3.36 21.41
CA ILE A 228 3.34 2.76 22.62
C ILE A 228 4.57 3.53 23.09
N GLY A 229 4.56 3.90 24.38
CA GLY A 229 5.65 4.62 25.02
C GLY A 229 5.71 6.12 24.69
N SER A 230 4.61 6.69 24.20
CA SER A 230 4.45 8.13 23.96
C SER A 230 3.62 8.77 25.08
N PRO A 231 4.19 9.67 25.87
CA PRO A 231 3.43 10.53 26.77
C PRO A 231 2.41 11.39 26.01
N GLU A 232 2.76 11.88 24.82
CA GLU A 232 1.86 12.72 24.02
C GLU A 232 0.59 11.97 23.58
N TYR A 233 0.72 10.70 23.20
CA TYR A 233 -0.43 9.85 22.87
C TYR A 233 -1.28 9.54 24.11
N LEU A 234 -0.65 9.22 25.24
CA LEU A 234 -1.37 9.01 26.50
C LEU A 234 -2.14 10.27 26.95
N ASP A 235 -1.50 11.45 26.88
CA ASP A 235 -2.13 12.73 27.21
C ASP A 235 -3.29 13.03 26.26
N LYS A 236 -3.15 12.71 24.97
CA LYS A 236 -4.25 12.86 24.00
C LYS A 236 -5.43 11.96 24.33
N MET A 237 -5.19 10.67 24.59
CA MET A 237 -6.26 9.72 24.94
C MET A 237 -7.01 10.16 26.20
N ASN A 238 -6.27 10.54 27.26
CA ASN A 238 -6.89 11.03 28.50
C ASN A 238 -7.71 12.31 28.28
N SER A 239 -7.22 13.25 27.44
CA SER A 239 -7.98 14.45 27.10
C SER A 239 -9.30 14.13 26.41
N ILE A 240 -9.28 13.21 25.43
CA ILE A 240 -10.48 12.76 24.72
C ILE A 240 -11.44 12.06 25.69
N ASP A 241 -10.93 11.21 26.56
CA ASP A 241 -11.73 10.47 27.53
C ASP A 241 -12.39 11.40 28.57
N ASP A 242 -11.69 12.45 29.01
CA ASP A 242 -12.23 13.46 29.92
C ASP A 242 -13.37 14.26 29.28
N ASP A 243 -13.23 14.64 28.01
CA ASP A 243 -14.27 15.36 27.27
C ASP A 243 -15.45 14.44 26.91
N LEU A 244 -15.15 13.19 26.55
CA LEU A 244 -16.16 12.16 26.39
C LEU A 244 -16.98 12.02 27.67
N GLY A 245 -16.34 11.85 28.83
CA GLY A 245 -17.03 11.77 30.13
C GLY A 245 -18.04 12.91 30.36
N LYS A 246 -17.68 14.15 30.01
CA LYS A 246 -18.57 15.31 30.11
C LYS A 246 -19.78 15.21 29.17
N ILE A 247 -19.58 14.78 27.93
CA ILE A 247 -20.68 14.56 26.97
C ILE A 247 -21.60 13.45 27.46
N LEU A 248 -21.04 12.33 27.91
CA LEU A 248 -21.82 11.18 28.34
C LEU A 248 -22.71 11.52 29.55
N ASP A 249 -22.29 12.44 30.42
CA ASP A 249 -23.09 12.92 31.56
C ASP A 249 -24.24 13.86 31.15
N LEU A 250 -24.25 14.37 29.92
CA LEU A 250 -25.36 15.17 29.36
C LEU A 250 -26.47 14.32 28.75
N LEU A 251 -26.18 13.06 28.41
CA LEU A 251 -27.12 12.18 27.72
C LEU A 251 -28.17 11.61 28.69
N GLY A 252 -29.43 11.63 28.27
CA GLY A 252 -30.55 11.05 29.02
C GLY A 252 -30.66 9.52 28.90
N PRO A 253 -31.53 8.88 29.69
CA PRO A 253 -31.73 7.42 29.68
C PRO A 253 -32.29 6.87 28.36
N GLU A 254 -32.77 7.72 27.47
CA GLU A 254 -33.27 7.38 26.14
C GLU A 254 -32.16 7.12 25.11
N TRP A 255 -30.91 7.49 25.41
CA TRP A 255 -29.78 7.34 24.52
C TRP A 255 -29.12 5.97 24.67
N THR A 256 -28.92 5.31 23.53
CA THR A 256 -27.88 4.29 23.37
C THR A 256 -26.62 4.97 22.85
N VAL A 257 -25.47 4.62 23.42
CA VAL A 257 -24.16 5.16 23.03
C VAL A 257 -23.27 4.01 22.60
N ALA A 258 -22.59 4.16 21.47
CA ALA A 258 -21.54 3.27 21.01
C ALA A 258 -20.26 4.08 20.79
N VAL A 259 -19.17 3.69 21.46
CA VAL A 259 -17.84 4.28 21.26
C VAL A 259 -16.93 3.22 20.66
N THR A 260 -16.37 3.50 19.49
CA THR A 260 -15.56 2.55 18.72
C THR A 260 -14.39 3.24 18.02
N SER A 261 -13.69 2.50 17.16
CA SER A 261 -12.61 2.99 16.32
C SER A 261 -12.78 2.45 14.90
N ASP A 262 -12.31 3.21 13.92
CA ASP A 262 -12.27 2.82 12.51
C ASP A 262 -11.13 1.84 12.22
N HIS A 263 -9.98 1.96 12.86
CA HIS A 263 -8.88 0.99 12.81
C HIS A 263 -7.94 1.16 14.00
N GLY A 264 -7.13 0.14 14.26
CA GLY A 264 -5.98 0.28 15.14
C GLY A 264 -4.80 0.97 14.47
N ALA A 265 -3.67 0.96 15.17
CA ALA A 265 -2.39 1.40 14.64
C ALA A 265 -1.27 0.50 15.15
N THR A 266 -0.19 0.37 14.38
CA THR A 266 1.05 -0.25 14.87
C THR A 266 1.62 0.55 16.04
N ASN A 267 2.54 -0.04 16.80
CA ASN A 267 3.23 0.65 17.90
C ASN A 267 3.84 2.00 17.50
N ASP A 268 4.29 2.15 16.25
CA ASP A 268 4.91 3.37 15.72
C ASP A 268 3.88 4.34 15.07
N GLY A 269 2.57 4.10 15.23
CA GLY A 269 1.49 4.94 14.72
C GLY A 269 1.33 4.85 13.20
N ARG A 270 1.02 3.66 12.69
CA ARG A 270 0.82 3.41 11.25
C ARG A 270 -0.33 2.44 11.04
N HIS A 271 -1.03 2.55 9.92
CA HIS A 271 -2.16 1.73 9.53
C HIS A 271 -2.24 1.64 8.00
N GLY A 272 -3.17 0.88 7.43
CA GLY A 272 -3.32 0.63 5.99
C GLY A 272 -2.85 -0.75 5.52
N SER A 273 -2.52 -1.65 6.47
CA SER A 273 -2.15 -3.04 6.21
C SER A 273 -3.14 -4.02 6.88
N PRO A 274 -3.27 -5.26 6.38
CA PRO A 274 -4.14 -6.27 6.98
C PRO A 274 -3.45 -7.02 8.14
N ASP A 275 -2.58 -6.34 8.90
CA ASP A 275 -1.95 -6.94 10.07
C ASP A 275 -2.91 -6.88 11.27
N SER A 276 -2.95 -7.95 12.07
CA SER A 276 -3.98 -8.14 13.10
C SER A 276 -3.98 -7.05 14.17
N GLU A 277 -2.82 -6.54 14.57
CA GLU A 277 -2.74 -5.46 15.57
C GLU A 277 -3.43 -4.14 15.13
N ILE A 278 -3.64 -3.98 13.82
CA ILE A 278 -4.28 -2.82 13.20
C ILE A 278 -5.77 -3.13 12.92
N ARG A 279 -6.11 -4.40 12.69
CA ARG A 279 -7.50 -4.83 12.43
C ARG A 279 -8.31 -5.07 13.70
N GLU A 280 -7.66 -5.39 14.81
CA GLU A 280 -8.33 -5.65 16.09
C GLU A 280 -8.78 -4.33 16.75
N ILE A 281 -10.08 -4.07 16.69
CA ILE A 281 -10.75 -2.93 17.32
C ILE A 281 -11.82 -3.41 18.31
N ALA A 282 -12.47 -2.49 18.99
CA ALA A 282 -13.61 -2.79 19.87
C ALA A 282 -14.67 -1.70 19.79
N ALA A 283 -15.86 -2.02 20.26
CA ALA A 283 -16.92 -1.05 20.55
C ALA A 283 -17.42 -1.25 21.97
N VAL A 284 -17.53 -0.16 22.73
CA VAL A 284 -18.20 -0.14 24.04
C VAL A 284 -19.58 0.45 23.82
N ILE A 285 -20.62 -0.31 24.15
CA ILE A 285 -22.02 0.06 23.90
C ILE A 285 -22.80 0.01 25.21
N TYR A 286 -23.59 1.03 25.51
CA TYR A 286 -24.46 1.05 26.69
C TYR A 286 -25.70 1.91 26.43
N GLY A 287 -26.77 1.67 27.18
CA GLY A 287 -28.06 2.34 26.97
C GLY A 287 -29.25 1.43 27.27
N PRO A 288 -30.47 1.86 26.89
CA PRO A 288 -31.67 1.05 27.03
C PRO A 288 -31.53 -0.29 26.27
N ASN A 289 -32.04 -1.37 26.88
CA ASN A 289 -32.05 -2.72 26.32
C ASN A 289 -30.65 -3.29 25.98
N ILE A 290 -29.57 -2.70 26.48
CA ILE A 290 -28.21 -3.24 26.37
C ILE A 290 -27.88 -4.11 27.59
N LYS A 291 -27.35 -5.29 27.35
CA LYS A 291 -26.99 -6.27 28.37
C LYS A 291 -25.70 -5.88 29.09
N VAL A 292 -25.83 -5.62 30.38
CA VAL A 292 -24.73 -5.26 31.27
C VAL A 292 -23.68 -6.38 31.36
N GLY A 293 -22.41 -6.01 31.16
CA GLY A 293 -21.24 -6.90 31.23
C GLY A 293 -21.12 -7.89 30.08
N ALA A 294 -21.89 -7.75 29.00
CA ALA A 294 -21.80 -8.65 27.86
C ALA A 294 -20.48 -8.43 27.09
N VAL A 295 -19.84 -9.51 26.65
CA VAL A 295 -18.70 -9.46 25.73
C VAL A 295 -19.07 -10.32 24.52
N VAL A 296 -19.11 -9.70 23.34
CA VAL A 296 -19.48 -10.36 22.08
C VAL A 296 -18.22 -10.48 21.24
N GLU A 297 -17.88 -11.72 20.85
CA GLU A 297 -16.69 -12.03 20.05
C GLU A 297 -17.07 -12.43 18.62
N GLY A 298 -16.09 -12.43 17.71
CA GLY A 298 -16.28 -12.92 16.34
C GLY A 298 -17.09 -11.98 15.45
N MET A 299 -17.10 -10.69 15.76
CA MET A 299 -17.80 -9.67 14.99
C MET A 299 -16.85 -8.98 13.99
N SER A 300 -17.40 -8.55 12.86
CA SER A 300 -16.73 -7.72 11.87
C SER A 300 -17.10 -6.26 12.06
N GLN A 301 -16.21 -5.33 11.71
CA GLN A 301 -16.49 -3.88 11.80
C GLN A 301 -17.77 -3.45 11.05
N ARG A 302 -18.01 -4.04 9.87
CA ARG A 302 -19.19 -3.77 9.04
C ARG A 302 -20.52 -4.17 9.71
N ASP A 303 -20.47 -4.98 10.77
CA ASP A 303 -21.64 -5.34 11.57
C ASP A 303 -22.23 -4.11 12.27
N LEU A 304 -21.42 -3.08 12.52
CA LEU A 304 -21.85 -1.81 13.11
C LEU A 304 -22.85 -1.05 12.21
N ALA A 305 -22.83 -1.29 10.90
CA ALA A 305 -23.79 -0.68 9.96
C ALA A 305 -25.24 -1.15 10.20
N THR A 306 -25.42 -2.26 10.93
CA THR A 306 -26.75 -2.78 11.29
C THR A 306 -27.39 -2.04 12.47
N LEU A 307 -26.58 -1.32 13.27
CA LEU A 307 -27.03 -0.73 14.53
C LEU A 307 -28.17 0.28 14.38
N PRO A 308 -28.18 1.21 13.40
CA PRO A 308 -29.28 2.14 13.25
C PRO A 308 -30.63 1.44 13.02
N SER A 309 -30.70 0.52 12.05
CA SER A 309 -31.91 -0.25 11.77
C SER A 309 -32.33 -1.12 12.95
N LEU A 310 -31.37 -1.79 13.61
CA LEU A 310 -31.63 -2.63 14.78
C LEU A 310 -32.20 -1.83 15.96
N LEU A 311 -31.58 -0.70 16.30
CA LEU A 311 -31.95 0.09 17.47
C LEU A 311 -33.28 0.83 17.26
N PHE A 312 -33.54 1.32 16.05
CA PHE A 312 -34.74 2.10 15.74
C PHE A 312 -35.91 1.27 15.23
N ALA A 313 -35.75 -0.05 15.07
CA ALA A 313 -36.73 -0.94 14.46
C ALA A 313 -37.18 -0.45 13.07
N GLN A 314 -36.21 0.02 12.27
CA GLN A 314 -36.39 0.50 10.89
C GLN A 314 -35.97 -0.59 9.90
N PRO A 315 -36.40 -0.51 8.62
CA PRO A 315 -36.03 -1.50 7.61
C PRO A 315 -34.51 -1.74 7.49
N LEU A 316 -34.14 -2.94 7.04
CA LEU A 316 -32.75 -3.34 6.82
C LEU A 316 -32.47 -3.46 5.33
N SER A 317 -31.42 -2.80 4.85
CA SER A 317 -31.03 -2.82 3.44
C SER A 317 -30.46 -4.16 3.01
N HIS A 318 -30.78 -4.58 1.78
CA HIS A 318 -30.18 -5.75 1.13
C HIS A 318 -28.69 -5.54 0.81
N SER A 319 -28.18 -4.30 0.86
CA SER A 319 -26.76 -3.99 0.60
C SER A 319 -25.84 -4.44 1.74
N ILE A 320 -26.35 -4.45 2.98
CA ILE A 320 -25.58 -4.64 4.20
C ILE A 320 -25.04 -6.07 4.24
N ASN A 321 -23.71 -6.20 4.34
CA ASN A 321 -23.01 -7.46 4.55
C ASN A 321 -22.57 -7.60 6.02
N GLY A 322 -23.47 -7.28 6.96
CA GLY A 322 -23.20 -7.28 8.39
C GLY A 322 -24.18 -8.17 9.18
N ARG A 323 -23.70 -8.69 10.31
CA ARG A 323 -24.51 -9.45 11.28
C ARG A 323 -24.86 -8.60 12.50
N MET A 324 -26.09 -8.69 12.97
CA MET A 324 -26.54 -7.96 14.15
C MET A 324 -25.88 -8.54 15.42
N PRO A 325 -25.30 -7.69 16.30
CA PRO A 325 -24.70 -8.12 17.56
C PRO A 325 -25.76 -8.45 18.63
N LEU A 326 -26.66 -9.40 18.38
CA LEU A 326 -27.84 -9.68 19.22
C LEU A 326 -27.49 -10.08 20.67
N GLU A 327 -26.31 -10.64 20.91
CA GLU A 327 -25.84 -10.99 22.25
C GLU A 327 -25.53 -9.79 23.15
N MET A 328 -25.44 -8.59 22.57
CA MET A 328 -25.32 -7.33 23.31
C MET A 328 -26.65 -6.88 23.92
N LEU A 329 -27.79 -7.46 23.52
CA LEU A 329 -29.13 -7.01 23.91
C LEU A 329 -29.68 -7.75 25.14
N ASP A 330 -30.38 -7.02 26.00
CA ASP A 330 -31.15 -7.53 27.13
C ASP A 330 -32.63 -7.68 26.75
N ILE A 331 -32.88 -8.57 25.79
CA ILE A 331 -34.22 -8.90 25.28
C ILE A 331 -34.47 -10.41 25.35
N SER A 332 -35.72 -10.82 25.10
CA SER A 332 -36.07 -12.24 25.13
C SER A 332 -35.39 -13.01 23.99
N GLN A 333 -35.10 -14.30 24.21
CA GLN A 333 -34.53 -15.16 23.16
C GLN A 333 -35.43 -15.22 21.91
N ALA A 334 -36.76 -15.21 22.08
CA ALA A 334 -37.68 -15.22 20.95
C ALA A 334 -37.54 -13.98 20.05
N GLN A 335 -37.32 -12.80 20.65
CA GLN A 335 -37.06 -11.58 19.88
C GLN A 335 -35.70 -11.63 19.20
N LYS A 336 -34.67 -12.21 19.86
CA LYS A 336 -33.37 -12.42 19.21
C LYS A 336 -33.49 -13.32 17.98
N ASP A 337 -34.21 -14.44 18.10
CA ASP A 337 -34.40 -15.40 17.00
C ASP A 337 -35.14 -14.73 15.81
N GLU A 338 -36.10 -13.85 16.08
CA GLU A 338 -36.82 -13.09 15.05
C GLU A 338 -35.94 -12.02 14.37
N LEU A 339 -35.13 -11.29 15.14
CA LEU A 339 -34.16 -10.33 14.61
C LEU A 339 -33.05 -11.01 13.80
N GLU A 340 -32.61 -12.20 14.23
CA GLU A 340 -31.61 -12.99 13.50
C GLU A 340 -32.16 -13.44 12.15
N LEU A 341 -33.40 -13.92 12.12
CA LEU A 341 -34.07 -14.31 10.88
C LEU A 341 -34.28 -13.10 9.94
N TRP A 342 -34.64 -11.94 10.49
CA TRP A 342 -34.75 -10.69 9.71
C TRP A 342 -33.42 -10.29 9.08
N ASN A 343 -32.33 -10.33 9.84
CA ASN A 343 -30.99 -10.07 9.30
C ASN A 343 -30.58 -11.11 8.25
N TRP A 344 -30.93 -12.39 8.46
CA TRP A 344 -30.68 -13.46 7.51
C TRP A 344 -31.44 -13.25 6.19
N HIS A 345 -32.69 -12.76 6.21
CA HIS A 345 -33.42 -12.44 4.99
C HIS A 345 -32.67 -11.42 4.12
N ALA A 346 -32.17 -10.33 4.71
CA ALA A 346 -31.40 -9.34 3.95
C ALA A 346 -30.11 -9.94 3.35
N ALA A 347 -29.42 -10.80 4.10
CA ALA A 347 -28.23 -11.51 3.60
C ALA A 347 -28.57 -12.52 2.48
N TYR A 348 -29.72 -13.19 2.56
CA TYR A 348 -30.24 -14.07 1.51
C TYR A 348 -30.53 -13.27 0.24
N GLU A 349 -31.27 -12.17 0.31
CA GLU A 349 -31.59 -11.32 -0.85
C GLU A 349 -30.33 -10.74 -1.49
N ARG A 350 -29.34 -10.35 -0.67
CA ARG A 350 -28.02 -9.95 -1.16
C ARG A 350 -27.33 -11.08 -1.94
N ASN A 351 -27.37 -12.30 -1.43
CA ASN A 351 -26.77 -13.46 -2.08
C ASN A 351 -27.47 -13.81 -3.42
N GLU A 352 -28.80 -13.72 -3.48
CA GLU A 352 -29.56 -13.89 -4.72
C GLU A 352 -29.18 -12.80 -5.74
N TRP A 353 -29.10 -11.54 -5.31
CA TRP A 353 -28.67 -10.46 -6.19
C TRP A 353 -27.26 -10.69 -6.75
N LEU A 354 -26.33 -11.20 -5.94
CA LEU A 354 -24.99 -11.56 -6.40
C LEU A 354 -25.04 -12.66 -7.47
N GLN A 355 -25.87 -13.69 -7.29
CA GLN A 355 -26.04 -14.76 -8.29
C GLN A 355 -26.62 -14.21 -9.60
N GLU A 356 -27.67 -13.39 -9.54
CA GLU A 356 -28.34 -12.80 -10.71
C GLU A 356 -27.41 -11.91 -11.54
N ASN A 357 -26.39 -11.32 -10.90
CA ASN A 357 -25.45 -10.40 -11.52
C ASN A 357 -24.07 -11.03 -11.81
N ASP A 358 -23.98 -12.36 -11.87
CA ASP A 358 -22.76 -13.12 -12.16
C ASP A 358 -21.58 -12.81 -11.20
N TRP A 359 -21.88 -12.54 -9.94
CA TRP A 359 -20.90 -12.40 -8.87
C TRP A 359 -20.78 -13.69 -8.04
N PRO A 360 -19.61 -13.95 -7.42
CA PRO A 360 -19.45 -15.08 -6.51
C PRO A 360 -20.47 -15.02 -5.37
N ALA A 361 -21.23 -16.10 -5.24
CA ALA A 361 -22.32 -16.25 -4.29
C ALA A 361 -22.46 -17.73 -3.88
N VAL A 362 -23.20 -17.98 -2.82
CA VAL A 362 -23.47 -19.31 -2.29
C VAL A 362 -24.72 -19.88 -2.96
N GLU A 363 -24.58 -20.98 -3.67
CA GLU A 363 -25.72 -21.68 -4.26
C GLU A 363 -26.51 -22.48 -3.21
N GLY A 364 -27.84 -22.50 -3.35
CA GLY A 364 -28.71 -23.38 -2.55
C GLY A 364 -28.93 -22.94 -1.11
N LEU A 365 -28.78 -21.65 -0.81
CA LEU A 365 -29.26 -21.07 0.45
C LEU A 365 -30.78 -21.19 0.55
N ASP A 366 -31.28 -21.26 1.77
CA ASP A 366 -32.71 -21.24 2.08
C ASP A 366 -33.00 -19.98 2.91
N ARG A 367 -33.98 -19.20 2.47
CA ARG A 367 -34.39 -17.94 3.12
C ARG A 367 -34.86 -18.17 4.56
N GLU A 368 -35.41 -19.34 4.87
CA GLU A 368 -35.98 -19.65 6.20
C GLU A 368 -35.03 -20.45 7.10
N VAL A 369 -33.85 -20.85 6.60
CA VAL A 369 -32.84 -21.59 7.37
C VAL A 369 -31.56 -20.77 7.47
N ILE A 370 -31.32 -20.23 8.66
CA ILE A 370 -30.11 -19.45 8.96
C ILE A 370 -28.87 -20.34 8.78
N SER A 371 -27.93 -19.92 7.93
CA SER A 371 -26.70 -20.66 7.62
C SER A 371 -25.54 -19.71 7.36
N TRP A 372 -25.29 -18.84 8.35
CA TRP A 372 -24.23 -17.83 8.33
C TRP A 372 -22.84 -18.40 8.00
N GLU A 373 -22.57 -19.64 8.42
CA GLU A 373 -21.32 -20.36 8.18
C GLU A 373 -21.06 -20.68 6.70
N LEU A 374 -22.08 -20.61 5.85
CA LEU A 374 -21.94 -20.81 4.40
C LEU A 374 -21.55 -19.51 3.68
N ILE A 375 -21.87 -18.34 4.26
CA ILE A 375 -21.55 -17.04 3.67
C ILE A 375 -20.13 -16.65 4.05
N PRO A 376 -19.20 -16.54 3.08
CA PRO A 376 -17.82 -16.21 3.39
C PRO A 376 -17.68 -14.75 3.84
N GLU A 377 -17.08 -14.55 5.01
CA GLU A 377 -16.96 -13.22 5.64
C GLU A 377 -15.87 -12.32 5.03
N ASP A 378 -14.82 -12.87 4.42
CA ASP A 378 -13.63 -12.10 4.02
C ASP A 378 -13.19 -12.40 2.59
N GLU A 379 -14.14 -12.58 1.68
CA GLU A 379 -13.88 -12.99 0.30
C GLU A 379 -14.14 -11.86 -0.70
N MET A 380 -13.12 -11.49 -1.50
CA MET A 380 -13.26 -10.51 -2.58
C MET A 380 -13.94 -11.06 -3.85
N GLY A 381 -14.09 -12.38 -3.94
CA GLY A 381 -14.76 -13.14 -4.99
C GLY A 381 -13.95 -13.33 -6.27
N ILE A 382 -12.96 -14.22 -6.39
CA ILE A 382 -12.33 -14.43 -7.73
C ILE A 382 -13.25 -15.27 -8.65
N LYS A 383 -13.60 -14.75 -9.84
CA LYS A 383 -14.41 -15.49 -10.83
C LYS A 383 -13.69 -16.73 -11.38
N SER A 384 -14.42 -17.83 -11.54
CA SER A 384 -13.92 -19.08 -12.15
C SER A 384 -13.43 -18.87 -13.59
N ASP A 385 -14.07 -17.97 -14.34
CA ASP A 385 -13.65 -17.61 -15.70
C ASP A 385 -12.22 -17.02 -15.75
N ASN A 386 -11.82 -16.25 -14.72
CA ASN A 386 -10.46 -15.73 -14.62
C ASN A 386 -9.43 -16.87 -14.56
N MET A 387 -9.74 -17.94 -13.81
CA MET A 387 -8.89 -19.12 -13.73
C MET A 387 -8.80 -19.86 -15.06
N VAL A 388 -9.90 -19.95 -15.81
CA VAL A 388 -9.94 -20.59 -17.13
C VAL A 388 -9.10 -19.80 -18.14
N VAL A 389 -9.25 -18.47 -18.19
CA VAL A 389 -8.44 -17.61 -19.05
C VAL A 389 -6.95 -17.76 -18.72
N ALA A 390 -6.59 -17.80 -17.44
CA ALA A 390 -5.22 -18.00 -17.00
C ALA A 390 -4.66 -19.38 -17.38
N LEU A 391 -5.48 -20.43 -17.29
CA LEU A 391 -5.10 -21.78 -17.68
C LEU A 391 -4.84 -21.87 -19.19
N ILE A 392 -5.70 -21.25 -20.01
CA ILE A 392 -5.52 -21.21 -21.46
C ILE A 392 -4.23 -20.46 -21.82
N SER A 393 -4.00 -19.27 -21.25
CA SER A 393 -2.76 -18.50 -21.45
C SER A 393 -1.52 -19.28 -21.04
N PHE A 394 -1.62 -20.04 -19.95
CA PHE A 394 -0.55 -20.88 -19.46
C PHE A 394 -0.21 -22.04 -20.40
N LEU A 395 -1.21 -22.78 -20.86
CA LEU A 395 -1.03 -23.88 -21.81
C LEU A 395 -0.47 -23.37 -23.15
N ALA A 396 -1.01 -22.26 -23.66
CA ALA A 396 -0.52 -21.62 -24.88
C ALA A 396 0.94 -21.16 -24.74
N GLY A 397 1.29 -20.56 -23.60
CA GLY A 397 2.67 -20.16 -23.28
C GLY A 397 3.62 -21.35 -23.24
N GLY A 398 3.21 -22.45 -22.62
CA GLY A 398 3.97 -23.70 -22.59
C GLY A 398 4.22 -24.28 -23.99
N VAL A 399 3.18 -24.35 -24.84
CA VAL A 399 3.30 -24.81 -26.24
C VAL A 399 4.24 -23.92 -27.03
N PHE A 400 4.14 -22.61 -26.87
CA PHE A 400 5.02 -21.65 -27.53
C PHE A 400 6.48 -21.81 -27.09
N VAL A 401 6.74 -21.88 -25.77
CA VAL A 401 8.08 -22.07 -25.23
C VAL A 401 8.69 -23.39 -25.72
N TYR A 402 7.89 -24.47 -25.78
CA TYR A 402 8.33 -25.74 -26.36
C TYR A 402 8.74 -25.61 -27.82
N TRP A 403 7.88 -25.00 -28.64
CA TRP A 403 8.15 -24.77 -30.05
C TRP A 403 9.40 -23.90 -30.25
N TRP A 404 9.57 -22.87 -29.42
CA TRP A 404 10.72 -21.98 -29.45
C TRP A 404 12.01 -22.70 -29.09
N LEU A 405 12.05 -23.43 -27.98
CA LEU A 405 13.21 -24.21 -27.54
C LEU A 405 13.57 -25.34 -28.52
N ARG A 406 12.59 -25.92 -29.21
CA ARG A 406 12.80 -26.95 -30.24
C ARG A 406 13.58 -26.43 -31.45
N LYS A 407 13.52 -25.13 -31.74
CA LYS A 407 14.34 -24.54 -32.80
C LYS A 407 15.83 -24.53 -32.47
N GLU A 408 16.19 -24.54 -31.19
CA GLU A 408 17.56 -24.32 -30.73
C GLU A 408 18.21 -25.53 -30.04
N ASN A 409 17.41 -26.53 -29.65
CA ASN A 409 17.83 -27.69 -28.86
C ASN A 409 17.30 -29.02 -29.44
N SER A 410 17.82 -30.15 -28.93
CA SER A 410 17.30 -31.48 -29.26
C SER A 410 15.87 -31.67 -28.74
N VAL A 411 15.07 -32.50 -29.41
CA VAL A 411 13.66 -32.76 -29.01
C VAL A 411 13.55 -33.20 -27.55
N SER A 412 14.45 -34.08 -27.09
CA SER A 412 14.44 -34.56 -25.69
C SER A 412 14.76 -33.46 -24.69
N ASP A 413 15.65 -32.52 -25.03
CA ASP A 413 16.02 -31.43 -24.13
C ASP A 413 14.93 -30.35 -24.10
N SER A 414 14.29 -30.07 -25.24
CA SER A 414 13.15 -29.16 -25.32
C SER A 414 11.95 -29.68 -24.51
N ILE A 415 11.63 -30.98 -24.58
CA ILE A 415 10.56 -31.58 -23.76
C ILE A 415 10.86 -31.39 -22.27
N LYS A 416 12.07 -31.75 -21.83
CA LYS A 416 12.49 -31.63 -20.42
C LYS A 416 12.45 -30.19 -19.91
N GLN A 417 12.96 -29.24 -20.69
CA GLN A 417 12.99 -27.83 -20.30
C GLN A 417 11.57 -27.25 -20.24
N THR A 418 10.71 -27.57 -21.21
CA THR A 418 9.33 -27.09 -21.22
C THR A 418 8.53 -27.69 -20.06
N SER A 419 8.65 -29.00 -19.81
CA SER A 419 7.95 -29.64 -18.69
C SER A 419 8.37 -29.04 -17.36
N LEU A 420 9.67 -28.73 -17.19
CA LEU A 420 10.17 -28.05 -16.00
C LEU A 420 9.56 -26.65 -15.86
N ILE A 421 9.47 -25.90 -16.96
CA ILE A 421 8.91 -24.55 -16.96
C ILE A 421 7.44 -24.58 -16.52
N ILE A 422 6.66 -25.48 -17.12
CA ILE A 422 5.25 -25.67 -16.82
C ILE A 422 5.07 -26.14 -15.36
N SER A 423 5.83 -27.15 -14.92
CA SER A 423 5.73 -27.65 -13.54
C SER A 423 6.09 -26.59 -12.50
N ALA A 424 7.06 -25.71 -12.76
CA ALA A 424 7.44 -24.66 -11.84
C ALA A 424 6.37 -23.56 -11.71
N ILE A 425 5.77 -23.12 -12.82
CA ILE A 425 4.67 -22.15 -12.80
C ILE A 425 3.44 -22.77 -12.13
N GLY A 426 3.11 -24.03 -12.46
CA GLY A 426 2.02 -24.77 -11.82
C GLY A 426 2.23 -24.95 -10.32
N ALA A 427 3.46 -25.26 -9.88
CA ALA A 427 3.80 -25.31 -8.46
C ALA A 427 3.69 -23.94 -7.78
N GLY A 428 4.09 -22.86 -8.46
CA GLY A 428 3.90 -21.49 -7.97
C GLY A 428 2.42 -21.14 -7.79
N ALA A 429 1.58 -21.44 -8.78
CA ALA A 429 0.13 -21.25 -8.71
C ALA A 429 -0.51 -22.12 -7.61
N LEU A 430 -0.12 -23.39 -7.48
CA LEU A 430 -0.59 -24.28 -6.41
C LEU A 430 -0.12 -23.83 -5.02
N LEU A 431 1.08 -23.26 -4.88
CA LEU A 431 1.53 -22.68 -3.62
C LEU A 431 0.71 -21.42 -3.26
N MET A 432 0.35 -20.61 -4.25
CA MET A 432 -0.57 -19.48 -4.05
C MET A 432 -1.98 -19.96 -3.71
N ALA A 433 -2.46 -21.02 -4.34
CA ALA A 433 -3.70 -21.68 -3.96
C ALA A 433 -3.58 -22.31 -2.56
N SER A 434 -2.41 -22.78 -2.13
CA SER A 434 -2.22 -23.34 -0.78
C SER A 434 -2.32 -22.31 0.36
N TYR A 435 -2.31 -21.00 0.05
CA TYR A 435 -2.76 -19.98 1.02
C TYR A 435 -4.22 -20.20 1.46
N TYR A 436 -5.01 -20.95 0.68
CA TYR A 436 -6.38 -21.38 0.98
C TYR A 436 -6.48 -22.39 2.13
N ILE A 437 -5.43 -23.15 2.42
CA ILE A 437 -5.46 -24.13 3.50
C ILE A 437 -5.06 -23.39 4.79
N GLU A 438 -6.07 -23.03 5.57
CA GLU A 438 -6.02 -22.40 6.89
C GLU A 438 -4.71 -22.69 7.65
N GLY A 439 -4.05 -21.63 8.09
CA GLY A 439 -2.97 -21.74 9.09
C GLY A 439 -1.56 -22.02 8.56
N TYR A 440 -1.30 -21.98 7.23
CA TYR A 440 0.10 -22.04 6.78
C TYR A 440 0.87 -20.81 7.27
N PRO A 441 1.98 -20.97 8.04
CA PRO A 441 2.72 -19.83 8.52
C PRO A 441 3.30 -19.10 7.31
N SER A 442 2.81 -17.89 7.06
CA SER A 442 3.30 -16.95 6.03
C SER A 442 4.83 -16.82 6.02
N GLY A 443 5.47 -17.08 7.16
CA GLY A 443 6.92 -17.22 7.32
C GLY A 443 7.55 -18.32 6.44
N LEU A 444 6.99 -19.53 6.36
CA LEU A 444 7.58 -20.63 5.59
C LEU A 444 7.55 -20.35 4.09
N ILE A 445 6.43 -19.84 3.58
CA ILE A 445 6.24 -19.41 2.18
C ILE A 445 7.22 -18.27 1.82
N THR A 446 7.40 -17.32 2.74
CA THR A 446 8.35 -16.22 2.59
C THR A 446 9.79 -16.74 2.58
N ILE A 447 10.14 -17.64 3.50
CA ILE A 447 11.43 -18.32 3.58
C ILE A 447 11.73 -19.08 2.28
N VAL A 448 10.77 -19.84 1.76
CA VAL A 448 10.90 -20.58 0.49
C VAL A 448 11.17 -19.62 -0.67
N GLY A 449 10.43 -18.52 -0.78
CA GLY A 449 10.66 -17.49 -1.79
C GLY A 449 12.07 -16.90 -1.72
N ILE A 450 12.54 -16.57 -0.52
CA ILE A 450 13.88 -16.02 -0.30
C ILE A 450 14.95 -17.05 -0.67
N TYR A 451 14.84 -18.30 -0.23
CA TYR A 451 15.82 -19.32 -0.57
C TYR A 451 15.90 -19.57 -2.08
N PHE A 452 14.75 -19.63 -2.77
CA PHE A 452 14.74 -19.77 -4.22
C PHE A 452 15.34 -18.55 -4.93
N PHE A 453 15.07 -17.34 -4.43
CA PHE A 453 15.66 -16.13 -4.98
C PHE A 453 17.17 -16.04 -4.70
N MET A 454 17.63 -16.49 -3.54
CA MET A 454 19.06 -16.56 -3.20
C MET A 454 19.77 -17.60 -4.06
N ALA A 455 19.16 -18.78 -4.23
CA ALA A 455 19.66 -19.82 -5.12
C ALA A 455 19.70 -19.36 -6.58
N PHE A 456 18.70 -18.58 -7.01
CA PHE A 456 18.62 -17.99 -8.34
C PHE A 456 19.82 -17.09 -8.65
N ILE A 457 20.11 -16.12 -7.78
CA ILE A 457 21.24 -15.21 -8.01
C ILE A 457 22.57 -15.96 -7.87
N GLY A 458 22.70 -16.83 -6.87
CA GLY A 458 23.91 -17.63 -6.65
C GLY A 458 24.25 -18.54 -7.84
N THR A 459 23.25 -19.26 -8.37
CA THR A 459 23.42 -20.10 -9.56
C THR A 459 23.71 -19.29 -10.82
N SER A 460 23.05 -18.14 -11.01
CA SER A 460 23.32 -17.23 -12.14
C SER A 460 24.77 -16.72 -12.14
N VAL A 461 25.29 -16.28 -10.98
CA VAL A 461 26.68 -15.83 -10.85
C VAL A 461 27.65 -16.99 -11.08
N TRP A 462 27.35 -18.18 -10.57
CA TRP A 462 28.17 -19.37 -10.79
C TRP A 462 28.23 -19.77 -12.27
N MET A 463 27.09 -19.76 -12.96
CA MET A 463 27.00 -20.09 -14.38
C MET A 463 27.72 -19.06 -15.25
N TYR A 464 27.56 -17.76 -14.98
CA TYR A 464 28.32 -16.71 -15.66
C TYR A 464 29.84 -16.91 -15.56
N ARG A 465 30.33 -17.34 -14.39
CA ARG A 465 31.77 -17.58 -14.16
C ARG A 465 32.24 -18.94 -14.67
N SER A 466 31.34 -19.82 -15.05
CA SER A 466 31.68 -21.15 -15.54
C SER A 466 32.18 -21.04 -16.98
N SER A 467 33.38 -21.54 -17.24
CA SER A 467 34.00 -21.57 -18.57
C SER A 467 33.56 -22.78 -19.41
N LYS A 468 32.39 -23.37 -19.10
CA LYS A 468 31.79 -24.55 -19.76
C LYS A 468 30.28 -24.54 -19.51
N ASP A 469 29.50 -25.18 -20.38
CA ASP A 469 28.09 -25.44 -20.10
C ASP A 469 27.96 -26.33 -18.84
N GLY A 470 27.13 -25.88 -17.89
CA GLY A 470 26.91 -26.59 -16.63
C GLY A 470 26.27 -27.97 -16.85
N LYS A 471 26.45 -28.91 -15.92
CA LYS A 471 25.73 -30.21 -15.95
C LYS A 471 24.21 -29.98 -16.00
N ASN A 472 23.46 -30.92 -16.58
CA ASN A 472 22.01 -30.84 -16.76
C ASN A 472 21.23 -30.42 -15.50
N TRP A 473 21.65 -30.89 -14.31
CA TRP A 473 20.97 -30.55 -13.06
C TRP A 473 21.18 -29.08 -12.64
N HIS A 474 22.33 -28.47 -12.96
CA HIS A 474 22.57 -27.04 -12.70
C HIS A 474 21.71 -26.15 -13.61
N GLN A 475 21.55 -26.55 -14.87
CA GLN A 475 20.68 -25.87 -15.84
C GLN A 475 19.23 -25.93 -15.38
N THR A 476 18.80 -27.10 -14.91
CA THR A 476 17.47 -27.35 -14.34
C THR A 476 17.25 -26.46 -13.12
N LEU A 477 18.20 -26.42 -12.19
CA LEU A 477 18.13 -25.59 -10.99
C LEU A 477 18.05 -24.09 -11.35
N TRP A 478 18.87 -23.62 -12.29
CA TRP A 478 18.87 -22.22 -12.72
C TRP A 478 17.56 -21.81 -13.40
N LEU A 479 17.04 -22.62 -14.32
CA LEU A 479 15.76 -22.37 -14.98
C LEU A 479 14.60 -22.34 -13.97
N PHE A 480 14.56 -23.31 -13.05
CA PHE A 480 13.56 -23.38 -11.99
C PHE A 480 13.58 -22.11 -11.12
N SER A 481 14.78 -21.68 -10.73
CA SER A 481 15.01 -20.45 -9.98
C SER A 481 14.62 -19.17 -10.73
N CYS A 482 14.82 -19.10 -12.06
CA CYS A 482 14.38 -17.96 -12.89
C CYS A 482 12.86 -17.80 -12.85
N ILE A 483 12.14 -18.91 -12.88
CA ILE A 483 10.67 -18.90 -12.93
C ILE A 483 10.09 -18.50 -11.58
N PHE A 484 10.66 -18.99 -10.48
CA PHE A 484 10.29 -18.53 -9.15
C PHE A 484 10.53 -17.03 -9.00
N PHE A 485 11.67 -16.52 -9.48
CA PHE A 485 11.93 -15.10 -9.52
C PHE A 485 10.84 -14.30 -10.28
N ILE A 486 10.45 -14.76 -11.48
CA ILE A 486 9.49 -14.06 -12.34
C ILE A 486 8.05 -14.21 -11.83
N ALA A 487 7.64 -15.37 -11.32
CA ALA A 487 6.24 -15.67 -11.04
C ALA A 487 5.85 -15.57 -9.57
N TYR A 488 6.78 -15.72 -8.63
CA TYR A 488 6.43 -15.81 -7.22
C TYR A 488 6.15 -14.44 -6.61
N LEU A 489 4.95 -14.23 -6.06
CA LEU A 489 4.57 -12.91 -5.51
C LEU A 489 5.46 -12.51 -4.32
N SER A 490 6.00 -13.46 -3.57
CA SER A 490 6.86 -13.20 -2.40
C SER A 490 8.36 -13.14 -2.73
N THR A 491 8.72 -12.95 -4.00
CA THR A 491 10.10 -12.65 -4.41
C THR A 491 10.56 -11.32 -3.84
N ARG A 492 11.74 -11.31 -3.21
CA ARG A 492 12.32 -10.15 -2.53
C ARG A 492 13.42 -9.47 -3.35
N PHE A 493 13.09 -8.43 -4.12
CA PHE A 493 14.09 -7.66 -4.88
C PHE A 493 15.10 -6.94 -3.99
N SER A 494 14.70 -6.55 -2.78
CA SER A 494 15.58 -6.03 -1.74
C SER A 494 16.79 -6.93 -1.42
N MET A 495 16.65 -8.25 -1.59
CA MET A 495 17.76 -9.20 -1.40
C MET A 495 18.88 -9.04 -2.45
N LEU A 496 18.63 -8.36 -3.58
CA LEU A 496 19.70 -7.98 -4.51
C LEU A 496 20.75 -7.09 -3.83
N GLY A 497 20.36 -6.30 -2.84
CA GLY A 497 21.28 -5.50 -2.03
C GLY A 497 22.28 -6.36 -1.26
N PHE A 498 21.86 -7.53 -0.75
CA PHE A 498 22.76 -8.47 -0.08
C PHE A 498 23.84 -8.99 -1.04
N PHE A 499 23.45 -9.34 -2.27
CA PHE A 499 24.41 -9.76 -3.29
C PHE A 499 25.35 -8.63 -3.71
N ALA A 500 24.83 -7.40 -3.87
CA ALA A 500 25.65 -6.23 -4.13
C ALA A 500 26.68 -6.01 -3.01
N PHE A 501 26.29 -6.19 -1.74
CA PHE A 501 27.16 -6.06 -0.59
C PHE A 501 28.30 -7.10 -0.61
N VAL A 502 27.97 -8.37 -0.81
CA VAL A 502 28.96 -9.46 -0.93
C VAL A 502 29.92 -9.20 -2.11
N LEU A 503 29.39 -8.73 -3.25
CA LEU A 503 30.20 -8.38 -4.41
C LEU A 503 31.16 -7.21 -4.12
N CYS A 504 30.71 -6.17 -3.41
CA CYS A 504 31.57 -5.05 -2.99
C CYS A 504 32.72 -5.54 -2.10
N LEU A 505 32.45 -6.37 -1.08
CA LEU A 505 33.47 -6.93 -0.21
C LEU A 505 34.47 -7.83 -0.95
N TYR A 506 33.96 -8.72 -1.81
CA TYR A 506 34.81 -9.58 -2.63
C TYR A 506 35.73 -8.75 -3.55
N THR A 507 35.18 -7.69 -4.14
CA THR A 507 35.89 -6.78 -5.05
C THR A 507 37.00 -6.01 -4.32
N LEU A 508 36.71 -5.52 -3.11
CA LEU A 508 37.70 -4.89 -2.22
C LEU A 508 38.81 -5.84 -1.79
N TYR A 509 38.48 -7.10 -1.48
CA TYR A 509 39.45 -8.11 -1.05
C TYR A 509 40.41 -8.53 -2.18
N LYS A 510 39.87 -8.79 -3.39
CA LYS A 510 40.63 -9.39 -4.48
C LYS A 510 41.55 -8.40 -5.20
N ASN A 511 41.15 -7.15 -5.34
CA ASN A 511 41.82 -6.20 -6.23
C ASN A 511 42.53 -5.07 -5.47
N LYS A 512 43.84 -5.23 -5.25
CA LYS A 512 44.67 -4.22 -4.56
C LYS A 512 45.00 -2.97 -5.41
N LYS A 513 44.72 -2.98 -6.72
CA LYS A 513 45.16 -1.98 -7.71
C LYS A 513 44.20 -0.79 -7.96
N TYR A 514 43.13 -0.64 -7.19
CA TYR A 514 42.15 0.44 -7.43
C TYR A 514 42.65 1.85 -7.11
N GLU A 515 42.13 2.83 -7.85
CA GLU A 515 42.32 4.25 -7.56
C GLU A 515 41.72 4.61 -6.19
N LYS A 516 42.22 5.69 -5.58
CA LYS A 516 41.77 6.12 -4.24
C LYS A 516 40.26 6.35 -4.19
N MET A 517 39.70 7.07 -5.17
CA MET A 517 38.26 7.38 -5.18
C MET A 517 37.38 6.16 -5.49
N GLU A 518 37.90 5.15 -6.18
CA GLU A 518 37.18 3.89 -6.40
C GLU A 518 37.09 3.06 -5.13
N LYS A 519 38.18 3.01 -4.35
CA LYS A 519 38.16 2.38 -3.02
C LYS A 519 37.19 3.10 -2.10
N ILE A 520 37.18 4.44 -2.14
CA ILE A 520 36.21 5.24 -1.38
C ILE A 520 34.78 4.92 -1.84
N ALA A 521 34.50 4.91 -3.15
CA ALA A 521 33.17 4.58 -3.67
C ALA A 521 32.70 3.17 -3.27
N LEU A 522 33.58 2.15 -3.35
CA LEU A 522 33.29 0.77 -2.93
C LEU A 522 33.02 0.67 -1.43
N VAL A 523 33.84 1.32 -0.59
CA VAL A 523 33.65 1.32 0.86
C VAL A 523 32.38 2.07 1.24
N SER A 524 32.14 3.25 0.65
CA SER A 524 30.92 4.02 0.86
C SER A 524 29.67 3.24 0.45
N LEU A 525 29.70 2.54 -0.69
CA LEU A 525 28.59 1.69 -1.13
C LEU A 525 28.39 0.50 -0.19
N ALA A 526 29.46 -0.18 0.23
CA ALA A 526 29.38 -1.29 1.16
C ALA A 526 28.79 -0.85 2.52
N VAL A 527 29.21 0.30 3.05
CA VAL A 527 28.66 0.87 4.28
C VAL A 527 27.20 1.26 4.09
N ALA A 528 26.86 1.92 2.98
CA ALA A 528 25.48 2.30 2.67
C ALA A 528 24.58 1.06 2.57
N LEU A 529 25.04 -0.05 2.02
CA LEU A 529 24.28 -1.29 1.91
C LEU A 529 23.99 -1.96 3.26
N ILE A 530 24.74 -1.66 4.33
CA ILE A 530 24.51 -2.27 5.65
C ILE A 530 23.09 -1.98 6.15
N PHE A 531 22.64 -0.74 5.96
CA PHE A 531 21.36 -0.26 6.46
C PHE A 531 20.15 -0.96 5.81
N PRO A 532 19.95 -0.91 4.48
CA PRO A 532 18.83 -1.59 3.83
C PRO A 532 18.89 -3.13 3.93
N VAL A 533 20.09 -3.72 3.98
CA VAL A 533 20.24 -5.19 3.96
C VAL A 533 20.08 -5.81 5.34
N PHE A 534 20.68 -5.24 6.37
CA PHE A 534 20.78 -5.88 7.69
C PHE A 534 19.94 -5.19 8.76
N LEU A 535 19.53 -3.93 8.57
CA LEU A 535 18.89 -3.14 9.63
C LEU A 535 17.43 -2.80 9.31
N THR A 536 16.76 -3.57 8.46
CA THR A 536 15.35 -3.40 8.04
C THR A 536 14.39 -4.40 8.70
N HIS A 537 14.87 -5.33 9.53
CA HIS A 537 14.12 -6.52 9.97
C HIS A 537 13.35 -6.30 11.29
N TYR A 538 12.24 -5.56 11.26
CA TYR A 538 11.45 -5.25 12.47
C TYR A 538 11.05 -6.51 13.27
N ARG A 539 10.48 -7.53 12.62
CA ARG A 539 10.04 -8.76 13.31
C ARG A 539 11.19 -9.61 13.88
N LEU A 540 12.42 -9.44 13.40
CA LEU A 540 13.59 -10.18 13.90
C LEU A 540 14.38 -9.40 14.96
N MET A 541 14.50 -8.08 14.77
CA MET A 541 15.37 -7.22 15.58
C MET A 541 14.60 -6.34 16.57
N GLY A 542 13.28 -6.25 16.43
CA GLY A 542 12.42 -5.31 17.16
C GLY A 542 12.48 -3.87 16.63
N PHE A 543 13.22 -3.60 15.55
CA PHE A 543 13.30 -2.28 14.92
C PHE A 543 13.62 -2.33 13.42
N ASN A 544 13.29 -1.26 12.71
CA ASN A 544 13.70 -1.00 11.33
C ASN A 544 14.42 0.36 11.28
N LEU A 545 15.75 0.35 11.13
CA LEU A 545 16.56 1.56 11.22
C LEU A 545 16.32 2.52 10.06
N PRO A 546 16.33 2.12 8.77
CA PRO A 546 15.95 3.02 7.68
C PRO A 546 14.59 3.70 7.93
N ARG A 547 13.60 2.96 8.45
CA ARG A 547 12.30 3.52 8.82
C ARG A 547 12.39 4.51 9.99
N ASN A 548 13.12 4.17 11.04
CA ASN A 548 13.36 5.09 12.17
C ASN A 548 14.08 6.37 11.72
N MET A 549 14.96 6.27 10.72
CA MET A 549 15.67 7.42 10.16
C MET A 549 14.80 8.27 9.24
N LEU A 550 13.79 7.71 8.55
CA LEU A 550 12.79 8.53 7.85
C LEU A 550 12.09 9.46 8.83
N SER A 551 11.53 8.88 9.90
CA SER A 551 10.79 9.65 10.91
C SER A 551 11.71 10.58 11.69
N GLY A 552 12.89 10.07 12.06
CA GLY A 552 13.86 10.78 12.90
C GLY A 552 14.70 11.84 12.18
N MET A 553 14.69 11.90 10.84
CA MET A 553 15.42 12.91 10.05
C MET A 553 14.48 13.79 9.21
N TYR A 554 13.17 13.75 9.50
CA TYR A 554 12.22 14.72 8.99
C TYR A 554 12.31 16.01 9.82
N PRO A 555 12.38 17.20 9.21
CA PRO A 555 12.86 18.41 9.88
C PRO A 555 11.80 19.11 10.73
N ASP A 556 11.17 18.43 11.69
CA ASP A 556 10.08 19.02 12.48
C ASP A 556 10.55 19.78 13.71
N THR A 557 11.81 19.60 14.08
CA THR A 557 12.47 20.42 15.10
C THR A 557 13.67 21.10 14.47
N LEU A 558 14.07 22.25 15.03
CA LEU A 558 15.24 22.97 14.57
C LEU A 558 16.51 22.09 14.62
N VAL A 559 16.63 21.22 15.62
CA VAL A 559 17.76 20.29 15.75
C VAL A 559 17.79 19.29 14.59
N LEU A 560 16.64 18.69 14.26
CA LEU A 560 16.53 17.75 13.14
C LEU A 560 16.76 18.43 11.80
N ALA A 561 16.27 19.66 11.63
CA ALA A 561 16.54 20.47 10.45
C ALA A 561 18.05 20.70 10.26
N ILE A 562 18.75 21.14 11.31
CA ILE A 562 20.21 21.36 11.27
C ILE A 562 20.96 20.04 11.00
N ALA A 563 20.56 18.95 11.65
CA ALA A 563 21.14 17.63 11.42
C ALA A 563 20.95 17.16 9.97
N GLY A 564 19.76 17.37 9.41
CA GLY A 564 19.45 17.10 8.01
C GLY A 564 20.30 17.92 7.05
N CYS A 565 20.46 19.22 7.32
CA CYS A 565 21.34 20.10 6.54
C CYS A 565 22.80 19.59 6.54
N ALA A 566 23.31 19.21 7.71
CA ALA A 566 24.67 18.68 7.85
C ALA A 566 24.86 17.35 7.08
N MET A 567 23.90 16.43 7.20
CA MET A 567 23.93 15.14 6.52
C MET A 567 23.97 15.31 5.00
N ILE A 568 23.03 16.09 4.46
CA ILE A 568 22.95 16.39 3.03
C ILE A 568 24.24 17.06 2.53
N GLY A 569 24.74 18.05 3.28
CA GLY A 569 25.96 18.77 2.93
C GLY A 569 27.19 17.85 2.84
N LEU A 570 27.37 16.97 3.83
CA LEU A 570 28.48 16.00 3.88
C LEU A 570 28.40 14.97 2.74
N VAL A 571 27.21 14.41 2.48
CA VAL A 571 27.04 13.40 1.44
C VAL A 571 27.15 14.00 0.05
N SER A 572 26.57 15.18 -0.18
CA SER A 572 26.73 15.92 -1.44
C SER A 572 28.21 16.22 -1.71
N PHE A 573 28.94 16.64 -0.67
CA PHE A 573 30.38 16.88 -0.75
C PHE A 573 31.17 15.61 -1.13
N LEU A 574 30.86 14.48 -0.51
CA LEU A 574 31.46 13.19 -0.83
C LEU A 574 31.14 12.76 -2.28
N ALA A 575 29.89 12.87 -2.71
CA ALA A 575 29.45 12.49 -4.05
C ALA A 575 30.15 13.31 -5.15
N ILE A 576 30.30 14.62 -4.93
CA ILE A 576 31.07 15.50 -5.82
C ILE A 576 32.53 15.06 -5.90
N SER A 577 33.13 14.71 -4.75
CA SER A 577 34.53 14.28 -4.68
C SER A 577 34.77 12.96 -5.41
N ILE A 578 33.84 12.00 -5.30
CA ILE A 578 33.86 10.73 -6.03
C ILE A 578 33.78 10.95 -7.54
N ARG A 579 32.88 11.84 -7.99
CA ARG A 579 32.66 12.14 -9.42
C ARG A 579 33.82 12.90 -10.06
N SER A 580 34.37 13.90 -9.36
CA SER A 580 35.38 14.81 -9.92
C SER A 580 36.83 14.38 -9.66
N ASN A 581 37.04 13.28 -8.94
CA ASN A 581 38.35 12.74 -8.54
C ASN A 581 39.23 13.75 -7.75
N ALA A 582 38.67 14.87 -7.29
CA ALA A 582 39.37 15.96 -6.62
C ALA A 582 38.39 16.87 -5.85
N PHE A 583 38.92 17.77 -5.01
CA PHE A 583 38.13 18.81 -4.35
C PHE A 583 37.87 19.99 -5.31
N GLN A 584 36.60 20.38 -5.49
CA GLN A 584 36.23 21.51 -6.36
C GLN A 584 35.38 22.56 -5.62
N LYS A 585 35.95 23.75 -5.36
CA LYS A 585 35.28 24.88 -4.66
C LYS A 585 33.95 25.31 -5.30
N LYS A 586 33.86 25.33 -6.64
CA LYS A 586 32.62 25.74 -7.34
C LYS A 586 31.46 24.76 -7.10
N ASN A 587 31.76 23.48 -6.95
CA ASN A 587 30.73 22.46 -6.75
C ASN A 587 30.23 22.42 -5.30
N SER A 588 31.03 22.90 -4.33
CA SER A 588 30.61 23.08 -2.94
C SER A 588 29.45 24.07 -2.79
N PHE A 589 29.32 25.07 -3.66
CA PHE A 589 28.20 26.01 -3.65
C PHE A 589 26.85 25.32 -3.90
N TYR A 590 26.78 24.44 -4.91
CA TYR A 590 25.57 23.67 -5.20
C TYR A 590 25.22 22.69 -4.07
N ALA A 591 26.23 22.08 -3.45
CA ALA A 591 26.03 21.24 -2.26
C ALA A 591 25.47 22.04 -1.06
N SER A 592 25.92 23.29 -0.87
CA SER A 592 25.39 24.18 0.17
C SER A 592 23.95 24.62 -0.10
N ALA A 593 23.58 24.88 -1.36
CA ALA A 593 22.21 25.21 -1.74
C ALA A 593 21.26 24.03 -1.50
N TYR A 594 21.71 22.80 -1.77
CA TYR A 594 20.92 21.60 -1.51
C TYR A 594 20.75 21.31 0.00
N ALA A 595 21.79 21.60 0.78
CA ALA A 595 21.80 21.40 2.22
C ALA A 595 20.83 22.32 2.99
N ILE A 596 20.31 23.41 2.41
CA ILE A 596 19.38 24.31 3.13
C ILE A 596 17.93 23.80 3.16
N LEU A 597 17.56 22.86 2.28
CA LEU A 597 16.18 22.42 2.09
C LEU A 597 15.51 21.92 3.39
N PRO A 598 16.17 21.12 4.25
CA PRO A 598 15.57 20.70 5.52
C PRO A 598 15.21 21.88 6.43
N LEU A 599 16.02 22.94 6.44
CA LEU A 599 15.74 24.14 7.22
C LEU A 599 14.53 24.93 6.69
N LEU A 600 14.30 24.93 5.38
CA LEU A 600 13.11 25.57 4.81
C LEU A 600 11.84 24.77 5.13
N MET A 601 11.91 23.44 5.11
CA MET A 601 10.78 22.57 5.42
C MET A 601 10.38 22.58 6.90
N TYR A 602 11.29 22.96 7.79
CA TYR A 602 11.02 23.12 9.23
C TYR A 602 9.90 24.13 9.53
N PHE A 603 9.73 25.16 8.71
CA PHE A 603 8.71 26.17 8.96
C PHE A 603 7.27 25.69 8.72
N GLN A 604 7.08 24.56 8.04
CA GLN A 604 5.77 23.94 7.76
C GLN A 604 4.71 24.94 7.26
N SER A 605 5.11 25.88 6.41
CA SER A 605 4.25 26.96 5.92
C SER A 605 3.98 26.81 4.44
N ASN A 606 2.69 26.84 4.04
CA ASN A 606 2.29 26.84 2.62
C ASN A 606 3.06 27.89 1.82
N TYR A 607 3.30 29.09 2.37
CA TYR A 607 4.05 30.16 1.69
C TYR A 607 5.51 29.75 1.37
N ILE A 608 6.18 29.10 2.32
CA ILE A 608 7.57 28.65 2.16
C ILE A 608 7.61 27.43 1.23
N ASP A 609 6.67 26.50 1.37
CA ASP A 609 6.53 25.34 0.50
C ASP A 609 6.38 25.76 -0.96
N TRP A 610 5.46 26.68 -1.26
CA TRP A 610 5.25 27.21 -2.62
C TRP A 610 6.48 27.95 -3.15
N PHE A 611 7.18 28.73 -2.33
CA PHE A 611 8.43 29.38 -2.72
C PHE A 611 9.50 28.36 -3.14
N VAL A 612 9.66 27.28 -2.36
CA VAL A 612 10.60 26.19 -2.68
C VAL A 612 10.18 25.47 -3.96
N MET A 613 8.90 25.09 -4.08
CA MET A 613 8.39 24.38 -5.26
C MET A 613 8.57 25.20 -6.55
N ILE A 614 8.18 26.48 -6.55
CA ILE A 614 8.36 27.37 -7.71
C ILE A 614 9.84 27.48 -8.09
N SER A 615 10.74 27.58 -7.10
CA SER A 615 12.19 27.62 -7.33
C SER A 615 12.70 26.32 -7.97
N LEU A 616 12.23 25.16 -7.50
CA LEU A 616 12.60 23.85 -8.06
C LEU A 616 12.08 23.67 -9.49
N VAL A 617 10.85 24.11 -9.78
CA VAL A 617 10.29 24.12 -11.14
C VAL A 617 11.09 25.03 -12.06
N GLY A 618 11.51 26.21 -11.60
CA GLY A 618 12.38 27.11 -12.35
C GLY A 618 13.73 26.46 -12.70
N ILE A 619 14.38 25.81 -11.72
CA ILE A 619 15.65 25.09 -11.92
C ILE A 619 15.46 23.93 -12.90
N ALA A 620 14.40 23.14 -12.73
CA ALA A 620 14.08 22.03 -13.63
C ALA A 620 13.84 22.52 -15.06
N SER A 621 13.11 23.63 -15.23
CA SER A 621 12.82 24.23 -16.54
C SER A 621 14.10 24.65 -17.28
N VAL A 622 15.07 25.25 -16.56
CA VAL A 622 16.39 25.55 -17.13
C VAL A 622 17.14 24.28 -17.49
N GLY A 623 17.09 23.24 -16.64
CA GLY A 623 17.66 21.93 -16.92
C GLY A 623 17.08 21.27 -18.17
N ILE A 624 15.75 21.30 -18.34
CA ILE A 624 15.05 20.80 -19.52
C ILE A 624 15.49 21.58 -20.75
N ARG A 625 15.51 22.92 -20.68
CA ARG A 625 15.95 23.76 -21.79
C ARG A 625 17.39 23.41 -22.23
N ASN A 626 18.31 23.28 -21.28
CA ASN A 626 19.70 22.91 -21.57
C ASN A 626 19.79 21.52 -22.20
N PHE A 627 19.03 20.55 -21.68
CA PHE A 627 19.00 19.20 -22.27
C PHE A 627 18.45 19.20 -23.70
N LEU A 628 17.39 19.97 -23.98
CA LEU A 628 16.81 20.08 -25.32
C LEU A 628 17.73 20.82 -26.31
N GLN A 629 18.50 21.81 -25.85
CA GLN A 629 19.40 22.61 -26.69
C GLN A 629 20.76 21.93 -26.91
N ASP A 630 21.40 21.47 -25.84
CA ASP A 630 22.79 20.98 -25.85
C ASP A 630 22.88 19.45 -25.90
N GLY A 631 21.76 18.72 -25.81
CA GLY A 631 21.72 17.26 -25.68
C GLY A 631 22.18 16.73 -24.31
N GLU A 632 22.69 17.60 -23.44
CA GLU A 632 23.22 17.24 -22.13
C GLU A 632 22.83 18.25 -21.04
N ASP A 633 22.51 17.73 -19.86
CA ASP A 633 22.33 18.54 -18.66
C ASP A 633 23.68 18.68 -17.92
N LYS A 634 24.54 19.57 -18.42
CA LYS A 634 25.94 19.75 -17.95
C LYS A 634 26.05 20.09 -16.47
N LEU A 635 25.08 20.85 -15.94
CA LEU A 635 25.02 21.23 -14.52
C LEU A 635 24.22 20.25 -13.66
N ARG A 636 23.67 19.18 -14.26
CA ARG A 636 22.84 18.17 -13.58
C ARG A 636 21.65 18.78 -12.83
N LEU A 637 21.05 19.84 -13.40
CA LEU A 637 19.94 20.55 -12.78
C LEU A 637 18.71 19.66 -12.61
N LEU A 638 18.49 18.71 -13.52
CA LEU A 638 17.39 17.74 -13.41
C LEU A 638 17.62 16.72 -12.29
N GLU A 639 18.87 16.27 -12.11
CA GLU A 639 19.27 15.41 -10.99
C GLU A 639 19.06 16.16 -9.66
N PHE A 640 19.46 17.43 -9.61
CA PHE A 640 19.24 18.30 -8.45
C PHE A 640 17.76 18.46 -8.13
N SER A 641 16.91 18.80 -9.11
CA SER A 641 15.48 19.01 -8.87
C SER A 641 14.78 17.74 -8.37
N ALA A 642 15.09 16.58 -8.95
CA ALA A 642 14.52 15.30 -8.54
C ALA A 642 14.93 14.92 -7.11
N LEU A 643 16.21 15.07 -6.78
CA LEU A 643 16.71 14.81 -5.44
C LEU A 643 16.18 15.86 -4.44
N ALA A 644 15.98 17.11 -4.84
CA ALA A 644 15.45 18.16 -3.97
C ALA A 644 13.99 17.92 -3.63
N TRP A 645 13.22 17.46 -4.62
CA TRP A 645 11.86 17.00 -4.40
C TRP A 645 11.84 15.80 -3.44
N LEU A 646 12.74 14.83 -3.61
CA LEU A 646 12.88 13.74 -2.65
C LEU A 646 13.18 14.26 -1.23
N THR A 647 14.04 15.27 -1.08
CA THR A 647 14.35 15.87 0.24
C THR A 647 13.13 16.48 0.91
N ILE A 648 12.34 17.27 0.18
CA ILE A 648 11.20 17.97 0.76
C ILE A 648 10.04 17.01 1.06
N SER A 649 9.87 15.96 0.25
CA SER A 649 8.78 14.99 0.42
C SER A 649 9.12 13.88 1.43
N TRP A 650 10.36 13.38 1.44
CA TRP A 650 10.76 12.19 2.21
C TRP A 650 11.85 12.47 3.26
N GLY A 651 12.41 13.68 3.29
CA GLY A 651 13.40 14.10 4.29
C GLY A 651 14.86 13.90 3.86
N ALA A 652 15.76 14.28 4.78
CA ALA A 652 17.20 14.34 4.49
C ALA A 652 17.87 12.97 4.34
N TRP A 653 17.36 11.95 5.03
CA TRP A 653 17.91 10.59 5.00
C TRP A 653 17.75 9.94 3.61
N PRO A 654 16.54 9.84 3.02
CA PRO A 654 16.33 9.31 1.67
C PRO A 654 17.14 10.01 0.61
N ALA A 655 17.16 11.34 0.65
CA ALA A 655 17.92 12.17 -0.27
C ALA A 655 19.42 11.86 -0.23
N SER A 656 19.99 11.81 0.97
CA SER A 656 21.40 11.50 1.17
C SER A 656 21.75 10.09 0.67
N PHE A 657 20.91 9.10 0.97
CA PHE A 657 21.11 7.74 0.47
C PHE A 657 21.03 7.65 -1.05
N ALA A 658 20.02 8.26 -1.67
CA ALA A 658 19.88 8.29 -3.11
C ALA A 658 21.11 8.93 -3.78
N ILE A 659 21.59 10.08 -3.27
CA ILE A 659 22.82 10.74 -3.76
C ILE A 659 24.01 9.79 -3.72
N LEU A 660 24.23 9.13 -2.58
CA LEU A 660 25.40 8.27 -2.37
C LEU A 660 25.36 7.03 -3.28
N ILE A 661 24.21 6.35 -3.35
CA ILE A 661 24.04 5.15 -4.17
C ILE A 661 24.17 5.50 -5.66
N LEU A 662 23.55 6.60 -6.12
CA LEU A 662 23.66 7.05 -7.51
C LEU A 662 25.11 7.38 -7.88
N CYS A 663 25.83 8.13 -7.03
CA CYS A 663 27.21 8.52 -7.34
C CYS A 663 28.19 7.34 -7.32
N CYS A 664 28.02 6.42 -6.36
CA CYS A 664 28.85 5.22 -6.28
C CYS A 664 28.59 4.30 -7.48
N SER A 665 27.31 4.11 -7.84
CA SER A 665 26.93 3.27 -8.98
C SER A 665 27.49 3.83 -10.29
N GLU A 666 27.35 5.13 -10.55
CA GLU A 666 27.91 5.80 -11.72
C GLU A 666 29.43 5.58 -11.83
N ARG A 667 30.18 5.75 -10.73
CA ARG A 667 31.63 5.51 -10.72
C ARG A 667 31.98 4.05 -11.01
N LEU A 668 31.27 3.09 -10.41
CA LEU A 668 31.54 1.67 -10.60
C LEU A 668 31.20 1.16 -12.01
N LEU A 669 30.12 1.69 -12.60
CA LEU A 669 29.72 1.38 -13.97
C LEU A 669 30.79 1.83 -14.98
N SER A 670 31.35 3.03 -14.79
CA SER A 670 32.37 3.60 -15.67
C SER A 670 33.69 2.81 -15.76
N GLN A 671 33.93 1.87 -14.83
CA GLN A 671 35.23 1.18 -14.70
C GLN A 671 35.09 -0.35 -14.66
N HIS A 672 34.31 -0.87 -13.71
CA HIS A 672 34.34 -2.30 -13.33
C HIS A 672 33.24 -3.10 -14.02
N ALA A 673 32.04 -2.51 -14.11
CA ALA A 673 30.90 -3.18 -14.74
C ALA A 673 31.02 -3.22 -16.26
N ALA A 674 31.90 -2.42 -16.87
CA ALA A 674 32.18 -2.46 -18.31
C ALA A 674 32.61 -3.86 -18.80
N SER A 675 33.19 -4.69 -17.92
CA SER A 675 33.53 -6.08 -18.25
C SER A 675 32.30 -6.97 -18.48
N LEU A 676 31.19 -6.71 -17.78
CA LEU A 676 29.93 -7.45 -17.93
C LEU A 676 29.23 -7.17 -19.27
N LEU A 677 29.54 -6.05 -19.93
CA LEU A 677 28.97 -5.71 -21.24
C LEU A 677 29.49 -6.63 -22.35
N LYS A 678 30.63 -7.30 -22.16
CA LYS A 678 31.23 -8.17 -23.17
C LYS A 678 30.53 -9.54 -23.22
N PRO A 679 30.05 -9.99 -24.39
CA PRO A 679 29.47 -11.32 -24.56
C PRO A 679 30.43 -12.45 -24.18
N VAL A 680 29.87 -13.57 -23.71
CA VAL A 680 30.60 -14.81 -23.39
C VAL A 680 30.29 -15.89 -24.42
N GLU A 681 31.26 -16.76 -24.70
CA GLU A 681 31.16 -17.80 -25.74
C GLU A 681 30.12 -18.89 -25.42
N TYR A 682 29.98 -19.27 -24.14
CA TYR A 682 29.10 -20.36 -23.71
C TYR A 682 27.66 -19.89 -23.54
N ARG A 683 26.71 -20.65 -24.09
CA ARG A 683 25.28 -20.27 -24.18
C ARG A 683 24.66 -19.98 -22.82
N LEU A 684 24.87 -20.83 -21.83
CA LEU A 684 24.28 -20.65 -20.49
C LEU A 684 24.96 -19.54 -19.69
N ALA A 685 26.27 -19.38 -19.85
CA ALA A 685 27.02 -18.28 -19.24
C ALA A 685 26.55 -16.94 -19.83
N GLU A 686 26.25 -16.91 -21.13
CA GLU A 686 25.69 -15.74 -21.80
C GLU A 686 24.27 -15.41 -21.34
N TYR A 687 23.38 -16.39 -21.21
CA TYR A 687 22.05 -16.16 -20.64
C TYR A 687 22.11 -15.64 -19.20
N SER A 688 23.03 -16.19 -18.39
CA SER A 688 23.28 -15.71 -17.02
C SER A 688 23.83 -14.28 -17.00
N ARG A 689 24.72 -13.94 -17.94
CA ARG A 689 25.23 -12.57 -18.11
C ARG A 689 24.10 -11.61 -18.47
N MET A 690 23.28 -11.94 -19.47
CA MET A 690 22.14 -11.12 -19.89
C MET A 690 21.16 -10.88 -18.74
N LEU A 691 20.92 -11.90 -17.92
CA LEU A 691 20.11 -11.77 -16.72
C LEU A 691 20.74 -10.83 -15.68
N MET A 692 22.04 -10.96 -15.42
CA MET A 692 22.75 -10.04 -14.52
C MET A 692 22.71 -8.59 -15.03
N LEU A 693 22.81 -8.38 -16.36
CA LEU A 693 22.65 -7.07 -16.98
C LEU A 693 21.23 -6.52 -16.76
N ALA A 694 20.21 -7.37 -16.86
CA ALA A 694 18.82 -6.98 -16.64
C ALA A 694 18.54 -6.61 -15.17
N LEU A 695 19.12 -7.34 -14.21
CA LEU A 695 18.84 -7.19 -12.78
C LEU A 695 19.66 -6.09 -12.09
N LEU A 696 20.84 -5.72 -12.61
CA LEU A 696 21.69 -4.73 -11.94
C LEU A 696 21.01 -3.35 -11.78
N PRO A 697 20.32 -2.79 -12.80
CA PRO A 697 19.56 -1.55 -12.63
C PRO A 697 18.46 -1.65 -11.57
N ILE A 698 17.76 -2.79 -11.53
CA ILE A 698 16.74 -3.09 -10.52
C ILE A 698 17.37 -3.15 -9.12
N ALA A 699 18.54 -3.77 -8.97
CA ALA A 699 19.24 -3.86 -7.69
C ALA A 699 19.61 -2.47 -7.13
N VAL A 700 20.03 -1.54 -7.98
CA VAL A 700 20.32 -0.15 -7.58
C VAL A 700 19.05 0.53 -7.11
N TRP A 701 17.95 0.42 -7.87
CA TRP A 701 16.66 0.99 -7.49
C TRP A 701 16.14 0.43 -6.16
N PHE A 702 16.07 -0.89 -6.02
CA PHE A 702 15.54 -1.53 -4.80
C PHE A 702 16.44 -1.31 -3.57
N THR A 703 17.74 -1.04 -3.77
CA THR A 703 18.62 -0.59 -2.68
C THR A 703 18.21 0.79 -2.17
N ILE A 704 17.92 1.72 -3.08
CA ILE A 704 17.42 3.06 -2.72
C ILE A 704 16.05 2.91 -2.04
N TRP A 705 15.13 2.18 -2.67
CA TRP A 705 13.79 1.91 -2.13
C TRP A 705 13.80 1.29 -0.73
N SER A 706 14.67 0.32 -0.48
CA SER A 706 14.86 -0.26 0.85
C SER A 706 15.44 0.73 1.87
N ALA A 707 16.33 1.61 1.43
CA ALA A 707 16.88 2.67 2.29
C ALA A 707 15.85 3.76 2.62
N LEU A 708 14.78 3.89 1.82
CA LEU A 708 13.59 4.68 2.13
C LEU A 708 12.70 4.01 3.18
N GLY A 709 13.11 2.91 3.82
CA GLY A 709 12.40 2.29 4.95
C GLY A 709 11.06 1.63 4.59
N GLN A 710 10.80 1.43 3.30
CA GLN A 710 9.54 0.88 2.75
C GLN A 710 9.50 -0.65 2.72
N ILE A 711 10.45 -1.27 3.42
CA ILE A 711 10.60 -2.72 3.47
C ILE A 711 10.87 -3.09 4.92
N SER A 712 9.98 -3.88 5.51
CA SER A 712 10.05 -4.36 6.90
C SER A 712 10.84 -5.67 7.05
N GLY A 713 11.72 -5.93 6.09
CA GLY A 713 12.74 -6.97 6.13
C GLY A 713 12.37 -8.29 5.43
N ILE A 714 13.13 -9.33 5.76
CA ILE A 714 13.04 -10.69 5.19
C ILE A 714 11.76 -11.40 5.64
N THR A 715 11.18 -11.03 6.78
CA THR A 715 10.02 -11.70 7.40
C THR A 715 8.67 -11.07 7.09
N ASN A 716 8.62 -9.94 6.38
CA ASN A 716 7.36 -9.33 5.90
C ASN A 716 7.18 -9.51 4.39
N PRO A 717 6.19 -10.28 3.91
CA PRO A 717 5.44 -10.18 2.66
C PRO A 717 5.96 -9.41 1.46
N ARG A 718 6.04 -8.09 1.59
CA ARG A 718 5.81 -7.13 0.50
C ARG A 718 7.02 -6.28 0.17
N GLU A 719 7.19 -5.95 -1.10
CA GLU A 719 8.18 -4.96 -1.53
C GLU A 719 7.59 -3.55 -1.51
N LEU A 720 6.27 -3.42 -1.65
CA LEU A 720 5.50 -2.22 -1.35
C LEU A 720 4.40 -2.56 -0.33
N ASP A 721 4.36 -1.83 0.79
CA ASP A 721 3.27 -1.91 1.75
C ASP A 721 2.70 -0.50 1.96
N LEU A 722 1.47 -0.26 1.50
CA LEU A 722 0.89 1.08 1.57
C LEU A 722 0.71 1.55 3.01
N GLY A 723 0.39 0.64 3.92
CA GLY A 723 0.31 0.98 5.34
C GLY A 723 1.66 1.29 6.00
N GLU A 724 2.76 1.05 5.27
CA GLU A 724 4.10 1.49 5.69
C GLU A 724 4.60 2.73 4.94
N LEU A 725 3.84 3.22 3.94
CA LEU A 725 4.22 4.41 3.18
C LEU A 725 4.28 5.64 4.07
N PHE A 726 5.39 6.36 3.93
CA PHE A 726 5.59 7.61 4.62
C PHE A 726 5.00 8.77 3.78
N LEU A 727 3.75 9.15 4.06
CA LEU A 727 3.00 10.14 3.27
C LEU A 727 3.16 11.61 3.71
N ARG A 728 4.07 11.93 4.64
CA ARG A 728 4.24 13.32 5.14
C ARG A 728 4.59 14.34 4.05
N GLY A 729 5.22 13.90 2.95
CA GLY A 729 5.50 14.75 1.79
C GLY A 729 4.26 15.19 1.01
N GLY A 730 3.13 14.47 1.15
CA GLY A 730 1.87 14.80 0.49
C GLY A 730 1.28 16.16 0.91
N TYR A 731 1.63 16.63 2.10
CA TYR A 731 1.13 17.88 2.68
C TYR A 731 1.97 19.12 2.32
N ILE A 732 3.06 18.96 1.57
CA ILE A 732 3.88 20.10 1.14
C ILE A 732 3.06 20.93 0.15
N GLY A 733 2.86 22.22 0.44
CA GLY A 733 2.10 23.13 -0.42
C GLY A 733 0.58 23.15 -0.15
N ASP A 734 0.07 22.14 0.54
CA ASP A 734 -1.28 22.09 1.10
C ASP A 734 -1.27 21.33 2.43
N ARG A 735 -1.01 22.08 3.50
CA ARG A 735 -0.82 21.54 4.86
C ARG A 735 -2.12 21.19 5.57
N LEU A 736 -3.28 21.62 5.07
CA LEU A 736 -4.58 21.42 5.72
C LEU A 736 -5.21 20.12 5.24
N SER A 737 -5.76 20.11 4.02
CA SER A 737 -6.45 18.94 3.46
C SER A 737 -6.06 18.77 1.99
N PRO A 738 -4.89 18.17 1.71
CA PRO A 738 -4.46 17.95 0.34
C PRO A 738 -5.36 16.94 -0.36
N SER A 739 -5.79 17.26 -1.58
CA SER A 739 -6.50 16.28 -2.42
C SER A 739 -5.70 14.98 -2.62
N ASN A 740 -6.40 13.86 -2.83
CA ASN A 740 -5.83 12.56 -3.24
C ASN A 740 -4.75 12.71 -4.33
N GLY A 741 -5.05 13.51 -5.36
CA GLY A 741 -4.14 13.77 -6.48
C GLY A 741 -2.88 14.53 -6.08
N TRP A 742 -2.99 15.46 -5.13
CA TRP A 742 -1.84 16.21 -4.62
C TRP A 742 -0.93 15.36 -3.74
N VAL A 743 -1.50 14.59 -2.81
CA VAL A 743 -0.75 13.63 -1.98
C VAL A 743 -0.01 12.63 -2.86
N ALA A 744 -0.71 12.06 -3.84
CA ALA A 744 -0.12 11.17 -4.83
C ALA A 744 1.02 11.87 -5.59
N PHE A 745 0.81 13.08 -6.10
CA PHE A 745 1.84 13.82 -6.83
C PHE A 745 3.07 14.11 -5.98
N MET A 746 2.90 14.73 -4.81
CA MET A 746 4.01 15.16 -3.96
C MET A 746 4.72 14.00 -3.26
N GLY A 747 3.97 12.99 -2.83
CA GLY A 747 4.51 11.81 -2.16
C GLY A 747 5.17 10.83 -3.15
N SER A 748 4.50 10.49 -4.25
CA SER A 748 5.00 9.51 -5.21
C SER A 748 5.86 10.10 -6.34
N GLY A 749 5.77 11.39 -6.62
CA GLY A 749 6.53 12.05 -7.69
C GLY A 749 8.03 11.78 -7.64
N PRO A 750 8.71 11.93 -6.49
CA PRO A 750 10.11 11.52 -6.34
C PRO A 750 10.33 10.04 -6.64
N LEU A 751 9.40 9.16 -6.29
CA LEU A 751 9.50 7.72 -6.58
C LEU A 751 9.43 7.41 -8.07
N PHE A 752 8.83 8.28 -8.89
CA PHE A 752 8.91 8.20 -10.35
C PHE A 752 10.21 8.81 -10.91
N LEU A 753 10.70 9.90 -10.32
CA LEU A 753 11.89 10.60 -10.81
C LEU A 753 13.21 9.89 -10.48
N ILE A 754 13.34 9.28 -9.30
CA ILE A 754 14.59 8.59 -8.93
C ILE A 754 14.90 7.40 -9.85
N PRO A 755 13.94 6.52 -10.23
CA PRO A 755 14.16 5.53 -11.28
C PRO A 755 14.66 6.13 -12.59
N LEU A 756 14.09 7.27 -13.05
CA LEU A 756 14.59 7.95 -14.26
C LEU A 756 16.08 8.31 -14.15
N LEU A 757 16.53 8.76 -12.96
CA LEU A 757 17.96 9.02 -12.72
C LEU A 757 18.79 7.74 -12.78
N VAL A 758 18.29 6.64 -12.19
CA VAL A 758 18.94 5.32 -12.28
C VAL A 758 19.06 4.90 -13.74
N TRP A 759 17.96 4.88 -14.50
CA TRP A 759 17.96 4.50 -15.92
C TRP A 759 18.91 5.37 -16.74
N ARG A 760 18.93 6.69 -16.49
CA ARG A 760 19.84 7.62 -17.18
C ARG A 760 21.31 7.32 -16.92
N ILE A 761 21.68 6.95 -15.69
CA ILE A 761 23.07 6.57 -15.38
C ILE A 761 23.47 5.34 -16.19
N PHE A 762 22.62 4.32 -16.23
CA PHE A 762 22.87 3.11 -17.00
C PHE A 762 22.91 3.39 -18.52
N GLN A 763 22.00 4.22 -19.04
CA GLN A 763 21.99 4.63 -20.44
C GLN A 763 23.28 5.33 -20.85
N ARG A 764 23.80 6.25 -20.03
CA ARG A 764 25.07 6.98 -20.28
C ARG A 764 26.30 6.08 -20.36
N HIS A 765 26.21 4.85 -19.85
CA HIS A 765 27.27 3.85 -19.87
C HIS A 765 26.99 2.71 -20.86
N ASP A 766 26.15 2.96 -21.88
CA ASP A 766 25.78 2.01 -22.93
C ASP A 766 25.20 0.70 -22.39
N TRP A 767 24.54 0.75 -21.21
CA TRP A 767 23.96 -0.43 -20.61
C TRP A 767 22.69 -0.87 -21.36
N PRO A 768 22.48 -2.18 -21.59
CA PRO A 768 21.35 -2.68 -22.38
C PRO A 768 20.05 -2.68 -21.57
N LEU A 769 19.47 -1.51 -21.31
CA LEU A 769 18.22 -1.32 -20.54
C LEU A 769 17.01 -2.05 -21.13
N HIS A 770 17.03 -2.37 -22.42
CA HIS A 770 16.00 -3.17 -23.07
C HIS A 770 15.87 -4.57 -22.42
N LEU A 771 16.97 -5.16 -21.91
CA LEU A 771 16.92 -6.44 -21.20
C LEU A 771 16.20 -6.30 -19.86
N THR A 772 16.46 -5.20 -19.14
CA THR A 772 15.74 -4.87 -17.90
C THR A 772 14.24 -4.74 -18.17
N LEU A 773 13.84 -4.00 -19.22
CA LEU A 773 12.42 -3.88 -19.56
C LEU A 773 11.79 -5.24 -19.87
N GLY A 774 12.44 -6.09 -20.66
CA GLY A 774 11.89 -7.40 -21.01
C GLY A 774 11.66 -8.30 -19.79
N VAL A 775 12.63 -8.36 -18.87
CA VAL A 775 12.49 -9.11 -17.62
C VAL A 775 11.39 -8.52 -16.73
N TRP A 776 11.28 -7.19 -16.66
CA TRP A 776 10.27 -6.51 -15.86
C TRP A 776 8.85 -6.69 -16.41
N ALA A 777 8.70 -6.66 -17.74
CA ALA A 777 7.42 -6.93 -18.41
C ALA A 777 6.97 -8.38 -18.20
N LEU A 778 7.88 -9.34 -18.28
CA LEU A 778 7.61 -10.75 -17.95
C LEU A 778 7.19 -10.91 -16.49
N ARG A 779 7.81 -10.16 -15.56
CA ARG A 779 7.45 -10.17 -14.14
C ARG A 779 6.01 -9.71 -13.91
N ILE A 780 5.64 -8.54 -14.41
CA ILE A 780 4.26 -8.01 -14.30
C ILE A 780 3.24 -9.02 -14.81
N THR A 781 3.56 -9.59 -15.98
CA THR A 781 2.72 -10.59 -16.65
C THR A 781 2.50 -11.84 -15.80
N ALA A 782 3.57 -12.37 -15.21
CA ALA A 782 3.47 -13.57 -14.39
C ALA A 782 2.73 -13.30 -13.06
N ILE A 783 2.87 -12.10 -12.47
CA ILE A 783 2.09 -11.73 -11.29
C ILE A 783 0.59 -11.72 -11.62
N TRP A 784 0.17 -11.11 -12.73
CA TRP A 784 -1.26 -11.11 -13.13
C TRP A 784 -1.83 -12.51 -13.38
N MET A 785 -1.06 -13.37 -14.05
CA MET A 785 -1.48 -14.77 -14.22
C MET A 785 -1.63 -15.49 -12.88
N THR A 786 -0.71 -15.24 -11.93
CA THR A 786 -0.81 -15.86 -10.60
C THR A 786 -1.94 -15.28 -9.76
N LEU A 787 -2.26 -13.99 -9.89
CA LEU A 787 -3.45 -13.37 -9.27
C LEU A 787 -4.75 -14.02 -9.75
N SER A 788 -4.79 -14.48 -11.00
CA SER A 788 -5.96 -15.18 -11.56
C SER A 788 -6.19 -16.56 -10.92
N PHE A 789 -5.18 -17.11 -10.24
CA PHE A 789 -5.23 -18.34 -9.45
C PHE A 789 -5.03 -18.09 -7.95
N ALA A 790 -5.00 -16.82 -7.52
CA ALA A 790 -4.84 -16.52 -6.11
C ALA A 790 -6.07 -17.06 -5.35
N ALA A 791 -5.85 -17.53 -4.13
CA ALA A 791 -6.97 -17.76 -3.22
C ALA A 791 -7.75 -16.45 -3.06
N ASN A 792 -9.04 -16.55 -2.79
CA ASN A 792 -9.94 -15.42 -2.59
C ASN A 792 -9.68 -14.73 -1.23
N GLN A 793 -8.44 -14.30 -1.03
CA GLN A 793 -7.89 -13.85 0.23
C GLN A 793 -7.48 -12.40 0.06
N PRO A 794 -8.11 -11.46 0.79
CA PRO A 794 -7.91 -10.06 0.55
C PRO A 794 -6.46 -9.64 0.71
N ARG A 795 -5.74 -10.20 1.69
CA ARG A 795 -4.30 -9.94 1.89
C ARG A 795 -3.44 -10.26 0.66
N THR A 796 -3.74 -11.34 -0.05
CA THR A 796 -2.98 -11.83 -1.21
C THR A 796 -3.29 -11.01 -2.45
N ILE A 797 -4.57 -10.77 -2.71
CA ILE A 797 -5.04 -9.96 -3.83
C ILE A 797 -4.55 -8.53 -3.67
N PHE A 798 -4.68 -7.94 -2.47
CA PHE A 798 -4.20 -6.59 -2.18
C PHE A 798 -2.69 -6.48 -2.42
N LYS A 799 -1.90 -7.38 -1.82
CA LYS A 799 -0.45 -7.41 -2.05
C LYS A 799 -0.12 -7.51 -3.54
N GLY A 800 -0.73 -8.46 -4.24
CA GLY A 800 -0.42 -8.71 -5.64
C GLY A 800 -0.81 -7.54 -6.54
N THR A 801 -1.90 -6.86 -6.24
CA THR A 801 -2.34 -5.66 -6.94
C THR A 801 -1.32 -4.54 -6.78
N TRP A 802 -0.92 -4.23 -5.55
CA TRP A 802 0.05 -3.15 -5.30
C TRP A 802 1.45 -3.45 -5.82
N ASP A 803 1.96 -4.67 -5.64
CA ASP A 803 3.25 -5.07 -6.22
C ASP A 803 3.21 -4.95 -7.75
N THR A 804 2.06 -5.22 -8.37
CA THR A 804 1.89 -5.10 -9.82
C THR A 804 1.78 -3.66 -10.28
N MET A 805 1.01 -2.81 -9.58
CA MET A 805 0.93 -1.37 -9.85
C MET A 805 2.32 -0.73 -9.70
N PHE A 806 3.05 -1.06 -8.63
CA PHE A 806 4.42 -0.58 -8.43
C PHE A 806 5.36 -1.02 -9.56
N SER A 807 5.25 -2.29 -9.97
CA SER A 807 6.03 -2.83 -11.09
C SER A 807 5.69 -2.13 -12.40
N PHE A 808 4.41 -1.84 -12.66
CA PHE A 808 3.94 -1.12 -13.84
C PHE A 808 4.48 0.32 -13.86
N SER A 809 4.43 1.02 -12.73
CA SER A 809 5.02 2.35 -12.56
C SER A 809 6.50 2.37 -12.92
N LEU A 810 7.29 1.39 -12.46
CA LEU A 810 8.70 1.26 -12.85
C LEU A 810 8.88 0.99 -14.34
N LEU A 811 8.03 0.16 -14.95
CA LEU A 811 8.06 -0.09 -16.39
C LEU A 811 7.82 1.19 -17.19
N LEU A 812 6.84 2.01 -16.80
CA LEU A 812 6.53 3.30 -17.45
C LEU A 812 7.74 4.25 -17.45
N THR A 813 8.48 4.30 -16.34
CA THR A 813 9.69 5.16 -16.25
C THR A 813 10.82 4.72 -17.20
N MET A 814 10.83 3.49 -17.70
CA MET A 814 11.85 3.02 -18.65
C MET A 814 11.55 3.40 -20.11
N ILE A 815 10.29 3.70 -20.44
CA ILE A 815 9.83 3.96 -21.83
C ILE A 815 10.64 5.08 -22.53
N PRO A 816 10.88 6.25 -21.91
CA PRO A 816 11.60 7.34 -22.59
C PRO A 816 13.00 6.93 -23.05
N PHE A 817 13.70 6.14 -22.24
CA PHE A 817 15.06 5.69 -22.53
C PHE A 817 15.12 4.71 -23.71
N ILE A 818 14.03 3.97 -23.94
CA ILE A 818 13.92 3.06 -25.09
C ILE A 818 13.65 3.83 -26.37
N TYR A 819 12.80 4.86 -26.32
CA TYR A 819 12.61 5.75 -27.47
C TYR A 819 13.94 6.40 -27.89
N PHE A 820 14.75 6.86 -26.93
CA PHE A 820 16.08 7.40 -27.23
C PHE A 820 17.02 6.35 -27.82
N LEU A 821 17.06 5.13 -27.27
CA LEU A 821 17.86 4.03 -27.82
C LEU A 821 17.45 3.67 -29.26
N TYR A 822 16.15 3.68 -29.57
CA TYR A 822 15.62 3.44 -30.91
C TYR A 822 15.98 4.57 -31.88
N ARG A 823 15.71 5.83 -31.50
CA ARG A 823 16.04 7.02 -32.31
C ARG A 823 17.53 7.09 -32.65
N ASP A 824 18.38 6.84 -31.66
CA ASP A 824 19.83 6.93 -31.84
C ASP A 824 20.38 5.78 -32.70
N SER A 825 19.65 4.66 -32.82
CA SER A 825 19.96 3.57 -33.76
C SER A 825 19.61 3.92 -35.21
N GLN A 826 18.46 4.57 -35.45
CA GLN A 826 18.03 5.05 -36.78
C GLN A 826 18.98 6.12 -37.34
N ASN A 827 19.48 7.02 -36.49
CA ASN A 827 20.45 8.04 -36.89
C ASN A 827 21.80 7.45 -37.34
N VAL A 828 22.15 6.25 -36.91
CA VAL A 828 23.42 5.59 -37.28
C VAL A 828 23.29 4.85 -38.60
N GLU A 829 22.11 4.33 -38.93
CA GLU A 829 21.80 3.80 -40.27
C GLU A 829 21.83 4.94 -41.30
N SER A 830 21.26 6.11 -41.00
CA SER A 830 21.24 7.27 -41.92
C SER A 830 22.59 7.95 -42.21
N VAL A 831 23.64 7.62 -41.45
CA VAL A 831 25.01 8.16 -41.64
C VAL A 831 25.91 7.17 -42.38
N ASN A 832 25.48 5.91 -42.51
CA ASN A 832 26.18 4.85 -43.23
C ASN A 832 25.57 4.54 -44.61
N ASP A 833 24.43 5.15 -44.94
CA ASP A 833 23.92 5.35 -46.30
C ASP A 833 24.38 6.71 -46.86
#